data_AF-A0A261SHK7-F1
#
_entry.id   AF-A0A261SHK7-F1
#
_cell.length_a   1.000
_cell.length_b   1.000
_cell.length_c   1.000
_cell.angle_alpha   90.00
_cell.angle_beta   90.00
_cell.angle_gamma   90.00
#
_symmetry.space_group_name_H-M   'P 1'
#
loop_
_entity.id
_entity.type
_entity.pdbx_description
1 polymer ?
#
loop_
_entity_poly.entity_id
_entity_poly.type
_entity_poly.pdbx_seq_one_letter_code
_entity_poly.pdbx_strand_id
1 'polypeptide(L)'
;MIPESFIQDLLARVDVVDVVGRYVQLRKGGANLLGLCPFHNEKSPSFTVSPTKQFYHCFGCGAHGSAITFLMEHTGASFPEAVRTLAGSAGMTVPEETTRSPRQRAESARRQAEVSRHTQVLDAAQAQYLRLLRGSPQAIAYLKQRGLTGEVARNFGLGWSGTDRHGLSQVFENYDDPILVESGLVIESEDGRRYDRFRERIMFPIRNTRGALIGFGGRIIGKGEPKYLNSPETPVFSKGQELYGLWEGRQAIRQEGMVIVVEGYMDVVGLAQLGIGNAVATLGTSTTPDHVKKLLRASDKVIFSFDGDKAGRRAAWRALQACLPALRDDIAIRFLFLPAEHDPDSYVREFGGEAFREQLGQAAALSRFLLDELSSHHNLDEAEGRASCLHEAKPLLYQIPECGLRTQIEREMARLVQLTPEEMAAAMATFTAQMQAQAAARQAVAAGAAPAPAAASGARPAAAAGAAPAGEAAGGDDGAPPDWGYEPMGDDEPDLYAMGIEPAGESVAPPWGGEEGGGWKSKGDWKPKGEWKPKGEWKGKGKGDWKGRRDDGPGGYEGKRVMPSLARRLLCLLLAHPELVDSMGDQQLEVIDHGPHLGLVRDLIMLAKSSGARHVGALMEAADSDSDLYVALKGLRADVLAQEDLPDPQTEWDDALRRIEFDAVRVEMAKLAQSGVSDDVSRQRYLELSARLTVLKAAGLR
;
A
#
# COMPACT_ATOMS: atom_id res chain seq x y z
N MET A 1 28.48 6.36 13.75
CA MET A 1 29.01 5.03 13.47
C MET A 1 29.94 4.68 14.62
N ILE A 2 29.90 3.46 15.16
CA ILE A 2 30.86 3.04 16.20
C ILE A 2 32.22 2.82 15.50
N PRO A 3 33.33 3.42 15.99
CA PRO A 3 34.63 3.26 15.34
C PRO A 3 35.04 1.80 15.24
N GLU A 4 35.57 1.40 14.09
CA GLU A 4 36.03 0.02 13.87
C GLU A 4 37.16 -0.37 14.83
N SER A 5 38.03 0.59 15.18
CA SER A 5 39.05 0.43 16.23
C SER A 5 38.45 0.07 17.58
N PHE A 6 37.33 0.70 17.97
CA PHE A 6 36.65 0.38 19.23
C PHE A 6 36.05 -1.03 19.20
N ILE A 7 35.50 -1.46 18.06
CA ILE A 7 34.95 -2.80 17.89
C ILE A 7 36.05 -3.85 18.05
N GLN A 8 37.24 -3.60 17.47
CA GLN A 8 38.41 -4.47 17.62
C GLN A 8 38.88 -4.52 19.08
N ASP A 9 39.00 -3.37 19.75
CA ASP A 9 39.37 -3.29 21.18
C ASP A 9 38.38 -4.01 22.09
N LEU A 10 37.09 -3.93 21.76
CA LEU A 10 36.02 -4.61 22.49
C LEU A 10 36.13 -6.13 22.33
N LEU A 11 36.28 -6.62 21.10
CA LEU A 11 36.45 -8.05 20.82
C LEU A 11 37.73 -8.60 21.44
N ALA A 12 38.79 -7.79 21.60
CA ALA A 12 40.02 -8.20 22.27
C ALA A 12 39.86 -8.34 23.81
N ARG A 13 38.85 -7.70 24.41
CA ARG A 13 38.60 -7.71 25.87
C ARG A 13 37.49 -8.65 26.31
N VAL A 14 36.70 -9.14 25.37
CA VAL A 14 35.55 -10.01 25.63
C VAL A 14 35.91 -11.42 25.20
N ASP A 15 35.78 -12.39 26.12
CA ASP A 15 35.90 -13.80 25.76
C ASP A 15 34.58 -14.33 25.21
N VAL A 16 34.59 -14.84 23.97
CA VAL A 16 33.42 -15.49 23.35
C VAL A 16 32.90 -16.66 24.19
N VAL A 17 33.77 -17.36 24.93
CA VAL A 17 33.39 -18.46 25.81
C VAL A 17 32.50 -17.99 26.94
N ASP A 18 32.83 -16.85 27.55
CA ASP A 18 32.06 -16.28 28.65
C ASP A 18 30.71 -15.74 28.18
N VAL A 19 30.68 -15.16 26.97
CA VAL A 19 29.44 -14.65 26.38
C VAL A 19 28.50 -15.79 26.03
N VAL A 20 28.99 -16.82 25.34
CA VAL A 20 28.18 -18.00 24.98
C VAL A 20 27.78 -18.78 26.23
N GLY A 21 28.70 -18.98 27.17
CA GLY A 21 28.53 -19.80 28.38
C GLY A 21 27.41 -19.33 29.30
N ARG A 22 26.96 -18.07 29.18
CA ARG A 22 25.78 -17.54 29.87
C ARG A 22 24.45 -18.12 29.37
N TYR A 23 24.43 -18.61 28.14
CA TYR A 23 23.22 -19.07 27.46
C TYR A 23 23.25 -20.55 27.11
N VAL A 24 24.45 -21.09 26.83
CA VAL A 24 24.65 -22.46 26.38
C VAL A 24 25.55 -23.19 27.37
N GLN A 25 25.12 -24.38 27.80
CA GLN A 25 25.97 -25.22 28.63
C GLN A 25 27.09 -25.85 27.78
N LEU A 26 28.31 -25.37 27.98
CA LEU A 26 29.50 -25.82 27.24
C LEU A 26 30.27 -26.91 28.01
N ARG A 27 30.76 -27.92 27.30
CA ARG A 27 31.61 -29.01 27.80
C ARG A 27 32.92 -29.06 27.01
N LYS A 28 34.03 -29.48 27.63
CA LYS A 28 35.31 -29.60 26.93
C LYS A 28 35.27 -30.69 25.87
N GLY A 29 35.69 -30.36 24.65
CA GLY A 29 35.78 -31.22 23.48
C GLY A 29 37.13 -31.06 22.78
N GLY A 30 38.21 -31.52 23.43
CA GLY A 30 39.57 -31.29 22.97
C GLY A 30 40.01 -29.83 23.22
N ALA A 31 40.53 -29.17 22.17
CA ALA A 31 40.98 -27.77 22.24
C ALA A 31 39.82 -26.75 22.24
N ASN A 32 38.61 -27.19 21.89
CA ASN A 32 37.41 -26.34 21.84
C ASN A 32 36.38 -26.78 22.89
N LEU A 33 35.34 -25.97 23.04
CA LEU A 33 34.18 -26.24 23.87
C LEU A 33 32.99 -26.61 22.99
N LEU A 34 32.21 -27.59 23.41
CA LEU A 34 31.06 -28.15 22.70
C LEU A 34 29.77 -27.91 23.48
N GLY A 35 28.68 -27.61 22.79
CA GLY A 35 27.34 -27.46 23.38
C GLY A 35 26.24 -27.80 22.38
N LEU A 36 25.00 -27.80 22.86
CA LEU A 36 23.84 -27.81 21.97
C LEU A 36 23.69 -26.41 21.37
N CYS A 37 23.47 -26.35 20.07
CA CYS A 37 23.34 -25.10 19.36
C CYS A 37 22.08 -24.36 19.82
N PRO A 38 22.18 -23.08 20.19
CA PRO A 38 21.01 -22.29 20.57
C PRO A 38 20.21 -21.78 19.36
N PHE A 39 20.69 -22.02 18.14
CA PHE A 39 20.11 -21.47 16.90
C PHE A 39 19.27 -22.48 16.11
N HIS A 40 19.36 -23.77 16.44
CA HIS A 40 18.55 -24.83 15.84
C HIS A 40 18.39 -25.97 16.84
N ASN A 41 17.34 -26.78 16.67
CA ASN A 41 17.03 -27.84 17.62
C ASN A 41 17.82 -29.12 17.28
N GLU A 42 18.71 -29.55 18.17
CA GLU A 42 19.52 -30.75 18.00
C GLU A 42 19.62 -31.58 19.28
N LYS A 43 19.87 -32.89 19.14
CA LYS A 43 20.04 -33.82 20.27
C LYS A 43 21.51 -34.11 20.59
N SER A 44 22.39 -33.97 19.62
CA SER A 44 23.84 -34.16 19.76
C SER A 44 24.54 -32.79 19.69
N PRO A 45 25.55 -32.51 20.54
CA PRO A 45 26.29 -31.26 20.49
C PRO A 45 27.01 -31.06 19.14
N SER A 46 26.60 -30.07 18.34
CA SER A 46 27.34 -29.63 17.14
C SER A 46 27.88 -28.21 17.23
N PHE A 47 27.51 -27.48 18.29
CA PHE A 47 27.96 -26.12 18.54
C PHE A 47 29.35 -26.12 19.15
N THR A 48 30.32 -25.53 18.45
CA THR A 48 31.71 -25.45 18.89
C THR A 48 32.11 -24.01 19.14
N VAL A 49 32.75 -23.75 20.28
CA VAL A 49 33.33 -22.45 20.63
C VAL A 49 34.83 -22.62 20.79
N SER A 50 35.61 -21.80 20.09
CA SER A 50 37.06 -21.84 20.16
C SER A 50 37.60 -20.76 21.11
N PRO A 51 38.15 -21.12 22.29
CA PRO A 51 38.75 -20.14 23.19
C PRO A 51 39.96 -19.44 22.58
N THR A 52 40.74 -20.15 21.75
CA THR A 52 41.94 -19.59 21.12
C THR A 52 41.60 -18.69 19.94
N LYS A 53 40.62 -19.07 19.13
CA LYS A 53 40.27 -18.31 17.91
C LYS A 53 39.17 -17.28 18.11
N GLN A 54 38.55 -17.23 19.30
CA GLN A 54 37.55 -16.24 19.70
C GLN A 54 36.32 -16.17 18.76
N PHE A 55 35.87 -17.33 18.26
CA PHE A 55 34.63 -17.46 17.50
C PHE A 55 33.85 -18.73 17.88
N TYR A 56 32.57 -18.75 17.50
CA TYR A 56 31.75 -19.96 17.52
C TYR A 56 31.43 -20.45 16.10
N HIS A 57 31.20 -21.75 15.97
CA HIS A 57 30.73 -22.37 14.75
C HIS A 57 29.85 -23.58 15.09
N CYS A 58 28.68 -23.66 14.46
CA CYS A 58 27.77 -24.79 14.55
C CYS A 58 27.93 -25.70 13.33
N PHE A 59 28.33 -26.95 13.53
CA PHE A 59 28.45 -27.91 12.44
C PHE A 59 27.10 -28.47 11.94
N GLY A 60 26.03 -28.33 12.72
CA GLY A 60 24.68 -28.73 12.31
C GLY A 60 23.99 -27.73 11.38
N CYS A 61 24.01 -26.44 11.74
CA CYS A 61 23.26 -25.40 11.02
C CYS A 61 24.10 -24.31 10.36
N GLY A 62 25.44 -24.40 10.42
CA GLY A 62 26.35 -23.42 9.80
C GLY A 62 26.44 -22.05 10.50
N ALA A 63 25.73 -21.85 11.60
CA ALA A 63 25.79 -20.60 12.37
C ALA A 63 27.22 -20.36 12.86
N HIS A 64 27.76 -19.17 12.59
CA HIS A 64 29.14 -18.82 12.90
C HIS A 64 29.26 -17.35 13.24
N GLY A 65 30.21 -16.98 14.09
CA GLY A 65 30.43 -15.57 14.39
C GLY A 65 31.28 -15.27 15.62
N SER A 66 31.39 -13.97 15.91
CA SER A 66 32.05 -13.42 17.09
C SER A 66 31.11 -13.36 18.30
N ALA A 67 31.62 -12.93 19.45
CA ALA A 67 30.79 -12.64 20.63
C ALA A 67 29.67 -11.62 20.34
N ILE A 68 29.92 -10.61 19.49
CA ILE A 68 28.91 -9.62 19.08
C ILE A 68 27.82 -10.32 18.24
N THR A 69 28.23 -11.09 17.24
CA THR A 69 27.32 -11.85 16.37
C THR A 69 26.44 -12.78 17.19
N PHE A 70 27.03 -13.50 18.15
CA PHE A 70 26.29 -14.41 19.01
C PHE A 70 25.16 -13.70 19.75
N LEU A 71 25.44 -12.56 20.40
CA LEU A 71 24.42 -11.80 21.11
C LEU A 71 23.34 -11.26 20.18
N MET A 72 23.72 -10.73 19.03
CA MET A 72 22.74 -10.25 18.04
C MET A 72 21.80 -11.36 17.60
N GLU A 73 22.35 -12.52 17.23
CA GLU A 73 21.55 -13.64 16.74
C GLU A 73 20.74 -14.31 17.86
N HIS A 74 21.31 -14.44 19.06
CA HIS A 74 20.67 -15.19 20.15
C HIS A 74 19.62 -14.36 20.89
N THR A 75 19.87 -13.06 21.11
CA THR A 75 18.97 -12.19 21.87
C THR A 75 18.13 -11.27 20.98
N GLY A 76 18.39 -11.23 19.67
CA GLY A 76 17.75 -10.28 18.75
C GLY A 76 18.20 -8.82 18.96
N ALA A 77 19.32 -8.60 19.64
CA ALA A 77 19.87 -7.26 19.86
C ALA A 77 20.36 -6.65 18.55
N SER A 78 20.12 -5.36 18.35
CA SER A 78 20.78 -4.63 17.25
C SER A 78 22.28 -4.55 17.48
N PHE A 79 23.07 -4.34 16.42
CA PHE A 79 24.52 -4.22 16.52
C PHE A 79 24.98 -3.20 17.60
N PRO A 80 24.44 -1.98 17.69
CA PRO A 80 24.81 -1.04 18.76
C PRO A 80 24.41 -1.51 20.15
N GLU A 81 23.29 -2.22 20.31
CA GLU A 81 22.85 -2.78 21.60
C GLU A 81 23.77 -3.92 22.05
N ALA A 82 24.14 -4.82 21.13
CA ALA A 82 25.09 -5.90 21.40
C ALA A 82 26.46 -5.35 21.79
N VAL A 83 26.97 -4.35 21.05
CA VAL A 83 28.23 -3.66 21.35
C VAL A 83 28.18 -2.97 22.72
N ARG A 84 27.09 -2.25 23.05
CA ARG A 84 26.94 -1.63 24.39
C ARG A 84 26.86 -2.65 25.52
N THR A 85 26.16 -3.76 25.31
CA THR A 85 26.01 -4.82 26.31
C THR A 85 27.37 -5.45 26.63
N LEU A 86 28.15 -5.78 25.59
CA LEU A 86 29.49 -6.33 25.75
C LEU A 86 30.45 -5.31 26.34
N ALA A 87 30.42 -4.07 25.87
CA ALA A 87 31.27 -3.00 26.38
C ALA A 87 31.01 -2.76 27.87
N GLY A 88 29.74 -2.71 28.30
CA GLY A 88 29.37 -2.60 29.71
C GLY A 88 29.92 -3.76 30.54
N SER A 89 29.90 -5.00 30.02
CA SER A 89 30.48 -6.15 30.72
C SER A 89 32.01 -6.14 30.79
N ALA A 90 32.66 -5.48 29.84
CA ALA A 90 34.11 -5.30 29.78
C ALA A 90 34.59 -3.99 30.45
N GLY A 91 33.70 -3.24 31.13
CA GLY A 91 34.01 -1.95 31.73
C GLY A 91 34.40 -0.86 30.71
N MET A 92 34.02 -1.04 29.45
CA MET A 92 34.27 -0.12 28.36
C MET A 92 33.08 0.80 28.13
N THR A 93 33.35 2.10 28.02
CA THR A 93 32.35 3.04 27.53
C THR A 93 32.41 3.05 26.01
N VAL A 94 31.32 2.65 25.34
CA VAL A 94 31.21 2.79 23.89
C VAL A 94 31.35 4.27 23.54
N PRO A 95 32.27 4.66 22.64
CA PRO A 95 32.34 6.02 22.11
C PRO A 95 30.96 6.35 21.55
N GLU A 96 30.22 7.18 22.28
CA GLU A 96 29.08 7.85 21.69
C GLU A 96 29.61 8.65 20.50
N GLU A 97 28.82 8.77 19.44
CA GLU A 97 29.08 9.80 18.43
C GLU A 97 29.17 11.15 19.14
N THR A 98 30.39 11.60 19.47
CA THR A 98 30.70 12.94 19.95
C THR A 98 30.37 14.01 18.91
N THR A 99 29.85 13.60 17.75
CA THR A 99 29.31 14.43 16.68
C THR A 99 27.86 14.86 16.89
N ARG A 100 27.13 14.34 17.90
CA ARG A 100 25.76 14.82 18.16
C ARG A 100 25.76 16.04 19.08
N SER A 101 25.37 17.17 18.51
CA SER A 101 25.08 18.38 19.28
C SER A 101 24.12 18.07 20.44
N PRO A 102 24.17 18.81 21.57
CA PRO A 102 23.19 18.68 22.64
C PRO A 102 21.74 18.70 22.15
N ARG A 103 21.48 19.47 21.08
CA ARG A 103 20.19 19.54 20.38
C ARG A 103 19.78 18.19 19.76
N GLN A 104 20.67 17.52 19.04
CA GLN A 104 20.40 16.21 18.43
C GLN A 104 20.18 15.11 19.48
N ARG A 105 20.89 15.17 20.62
CA ARG A 105 20.67 14.25 21.75
C ARG A 105 19.28 14.45 22.36
N ALA A 106 18.92 15.71 22.68
CA ALA A 106 17.59 16.04 23.19
C ALA A 106 16.47 15.63 22.23
N GLU A 107 16.66 15.85 20.93
CA GLU A 107 15.71 15.44 19.89
C GLU A 107 15.53 13.91 19.82
N SER A 108 16.64 13.16 19.86
CA SER A 108 16.57 11.70 19.87
C SER A 108 15.89 11.14 21.13
N ALA A 109 16.17 11.72 22.30
CA ALA A 109 15.55 11.35 23.56
C ALA A 109 14.04 11.65 23.54
N ARG A 110 13.65 12.81 22.98
CA ARG A 110 12.25 13.18 22.80
C ARG A 110 11.52 12.19 21.90
N ARG A 111 12.11 11.83 20.75
CA ARG A 111 11.54 10.84 19.82
C ARG A 111 11.42 9.47 20.48
N GLN A 112 12.40 9.05 21.28
CA GLN A 112 12.36 7.78 21.99
C GLN A 112 11.27 7.75 23.07
N ALA A 113 11.10 8.85 23.81
CA ALA A 113 10.02 9.00 24.79
C ALA A 113 8.65 8.96 24.10
N GLU A 114 8.51 9.62 22.95
CA GLU A 114 7.29 9.62 22.15
C GLU A 114 6.93 8.20 21.67
N VAL A 115 7.89 7.47 21.09
CA VAL A 115 7.69 6.07 20.66
C VAL A 115 7.27 5.20 21.85
N SER A 116 7.93 5.36 23.00
CA SER A 116 7.62 4.59 24.21
C SER A 116 6.20 4.85 24.71
N ARG A 117 5.76 6.12 24.67
CA ARG A 117 4.40 6.53 25.07
C ARG A 117 3.35 5.89 24.16
N HIS A 118 3.58 5.90 22.84
CA HIS A 118 2.68 5.25 21.87
C HIS A 118 2.59 3.74 22.11
N THR A 119 3.72 3.05 22.29
CA THR A 119 3.73 1.60 22.56
C THR A 119 3.00 1.25 23.85
N GLN A 120 3.16 2.02 24.94
CA GLN A 120 2.44 1.79 26.21
C GLN A 120 0.92 1.85 26.04
N VAL A 121 0.43 2.82 25.27
CA VAL A 121 -1.00 2.96 24.97
C VAL A 121 -1.51 1.78 24.15
N LEU A 122 -0.74 1.33 23.15
CA LEU A 122 -1.09 0.16 22.36
C LEU A 122 -1.11 -1.12 23.21
N ASP A 123 -0.15 -1.30 24.12
CA ASP A 123 -0.08 -2.46 25.02
C ASP A 123 -1.28 -2.50 25.98
N ALA A 124 -1.69 -1.35 26.52
CA ALA A 124 -2.89 -1.23 27.35
C ALA A 124 -4.17 -1.61 26.57
N ALA A 125 -4.29 -1.14 25.32
CA ALA A 125 -5.40 -1.53 24.44
C ALA A 125 -5.37 -3.03 24.12
N GLN A 126 -4.19 -3.61 23.84
CA GLN A 126 -4.05 -5.06 23.60
C GLN A 126 -4.52 -5.87 24.80
N ALA A 127 -4.11 -5.48 26.01
CA ALA A 127 -4.53 -6.17 27.24
C ALA A 127 -6.06 -6.17 27.39
N GLN A 128 -6.72 -5.08 27.03
CA GLN A 128 -8.19 -5.01 27.01
C GLN A 128 -8.79 -5.91 25.94
N TYR A 129 -8.28 -5.88 24.71
CA TYR A 129 -8.79 -6.74 23.64
C TYR A 129 -8.64 -8.24 23.95
N LEU A 130 -7.56 -8.63 24.63
CA LEU A 130 -7.38 -10.00 25.14
C LEU A 130 -8.40 -10.35 26.22
N ARG A 131 -8.69 -9.42 27.14
CA ARG A 131 -9.71 -9.60 28.19
C ARG A 131 -11.10 -9.79 27.58
N LEU A 132 -11.46 -8.93 26.63
CA LEU A 132 -12.74 -8.99 25.92
C LEU A 132 -12.88 -10.29 25.11
N LEU A 133 -11.80 -10.78 24.48
CA LEU A 133 -11.84 -12.05 23.76
C LEU A 133 -12.16 -13.22 24.68
N ARG A 134 -11.51 -13.29 25.85
CA ARG A 134 -11.75 -14.35 26.85
C ARG A 134 -13.20 -14.38 27.34
N GLY A 135 -13.85 -13.23 27.40
CA GLY A 135 -15.24 -13.07 27.82
C GLY A 135 -16.28 -13.18 26.69
N SER A 136 -15.86 -13.42 25.44
CA SER A 136 -16.75 -13.38 24.27
C SER A 136 -16.89 -14.76 23.60
N PRO A 137 -17.95 -15.54 23.93
CA PRO A 137 -18.23 -16.81 23.27
C PRO A 137 -18.38 -16.68 21.75
N GLN A 138 -18.93 -15.57 21.28
CA GLN A 138 -19.13 -15.30 19.84
C GLN A 138 -17.79 -15.15 19.11
N ALA A 139 -16.86 -14.36 19.64
CA ALA A 139 -15.55 -14.18 19.03
C ALA A 139 -14.72 -15.48 19.05
N ILE A 140 -14.80 -16.24 20.15
CA ILE A 140 -14.15 -17.55 20.27
C ILE A 140 -14.75 -18.55 19.26
N ALA A 141 -16.07 -18.61 19.14
CA ALA A 141 -16.74 -19.49 18.18
C ALA A 141 -16.33 -19.16 16.74
N TYR A 142 -16.23 -17.88 16.41
CA TYR A 142 -15.74 -17.44 15.10
C TYR A 142 -14.31 -17.91 14.81
N LEU A 143 -13.37 -17.74 15.75
CA LEU A 143 -11.99 -18.22 15.58
C LEU A 143 -11.93 -19.76 15.40
N LYS A 144 -12.73 -20.50 16.17
CA LYS A 144 -12.84 -21.96 16.03
C LYS A 144 -13.44 -22.38 14.69
N GLN A 145 -14.46 -21.68 14.20
CA GLN A 145 -15.02 -21.92 12.86
C GLN A 145 -13.97 -21.68 11.77
N ARG A 146 -13.02 -20.78 12.01
CA ARG A 146 -11.85 -20.53 11.16
C ARG A 146 -10.70 -21.51 11.39
N GLY A 147 -10.90 -22.57 12.18
CA GLY A 147 -9.88 -23.58 12.45
C GLY A 147 -8.74 -23.12 13.37
N LEU A 148 -8.87 -21.96 14.04
CA LEU A 148 -7.82 -21.42 14.90
C LEU A 148 -7.96 -21.91 16.33
N THR A 149 -6.90 -22.52 16.86
CA THR A 149 -6.85 -22.98 18.25
C THR A 149 -6.56 -21.84 19.23
N GLY A 150 -6.82 -22.08 20.52
CA GLY A 150 -6.43 -21.14 21.57
C GLY A 150 -4.91 -20.96 21.71
N GLU A 151 -4.12 -21.92 21.25
CA GLU A 151 -2.65 -21.85 21.26
C GLU A 151 -2.15 -20.86 20.21
N VAL A 152 -2.55 -21.03 18.94
CA VAL A 152 -2.16 -20.09 17.88
C VAL A 152 -2.69 -18.68 18.16
N ALA A 153 -3.92 -18.57 18.67
CA ALA A 153 -4.50 -17.29 19.05
C ALA A 153 -3.69 -16.59 20.16
N ARG A 154 -3.14 -17.36 21.12
CA ARG A 154 -2.26 -16.83 22.17
C ARG A 154 -0.91 -16.43 21.61
N ASN A 155 -0.30 -17.26 20.76
CA ASN A 155 1.03 -17.02 20.18
C ASN A 155 1.05 -15.72 19.36
N PHE A 156 0.00 -15.46 18.58
CA PHE A 156 -0.17 -14.21 17.83
C PHE A 156 -0.83 -13.09 18.64
N GLY A 157 -1.23 -13.33 19.89
CA GLY A 157 -1.87 -12.32 20.75
C GLY A 157 -3.19 -11.78 20.21
N LEU A 158 -4.00 -12.63 19.55
CA LEU A 158 -5.29 -12.25 18.99
C LEU A 158 -6.25 -11.75 20.07
N GLY A 159 -7.03 -10.71 19.76
CA GLY A 159 -7.99 -10.10 20.68
C GLY A 159 -9.37 -9.87 20.06
N TRP A 160 -10.26 -9.25 20.82
CA TRP A 160 -11.60 -8.83 20.40
C TRP A 160 -11.83 -7.38 20.79
N SER A 161 -12.28 -6.54 19.85
CA SER A 161 -12.47 -5.11 20.13
C SER A 161 -13.73 -4.78 20.95
N GLY A 162 -14.66 -5.72 21.12
CA GLY A 162 -15.98 -5.42 21.65
C GLY A 162 -16.90 -4.73 20.64
N THR A 163 -18.13 -4.47 21.05
CA THR A 163 -19.19 -3.79 20.27
C THR A 163 -19.31 -2.30 20.62
N ASP A 164 -18.78 -1.89 21.77
CA ASP A 164 -18.95 -0.55 22.31
C ASP A 164 -18.18 0.49 21.48
N ARG A 165 -18.79 1.65 21.25
CA ARG A 165 -18.15 2.77 20.52
C ARG A 165 -17.06 3.47 21.33
N HIS A 166 -17.01 3.24 22.63
CA HIS A 166 -16.04 3.83 23.56
C HIS A 166 -15.52 2.75 24.53
N GLY A 167 -15.31 1.52 24.06
CA GLY A 167 -14.84 0.41 24.89
C GLY A 167 -13.48 0.70 25.54
N LEU A 168 -12.61 1.45 24.87
CA LEU A 168 -11.32 1.87 25.42
C LEU A 168 -11.42 2.90 26.56
N SER A 169 -12.57 3.56 26.77
CA SER A 169 -12.78 4.44 27.93
C SER A 169 -12.73 3.71 29.28
N GLN A 170 -12.89 2.38 29.26
CA GLN A 170 -12.73 1.53 30.44
C GLN A 170 -11.26 1.29 30.81
N VAL A 171 -10.33 1.61 29.90
CA VAL A 171 -8.89 1.38 30.02
C VAL A 171 -8.14 2.68 30.28
N PHE A 172 -8.57 3.75 29.62
CA PHE A 172 -7.92 5.06 29.69
C PHE A 172 -8.79 6.03 30.48
N GLU A 173 -8.31 6.44 31.66
CA GLU A 173 -8.99 7.43 32.50
C GLU A 173 -9.23 8.75 31.76
N ASN A 174 -8.24 9.20 30.99
CA ASN A 174 -8.36 10.34 30.09
C ASN A 174 -8.58 9.87 28.64
N TYR A 175 -9.82 9.56 28.31
CA TYR A 175 -10.20 9.17 26.95
C TYR A 175 -10.07 10.33 25.94
N ASP A 176 -9.91 11.58 26.40
CA ASP A 176 -9.68 12.76 25.56
C ASP A 176 -8.21 13.01 25.26
N ASP A 177 -7.28 12.17 25.74
CA ASP A 177 -5.86 12.31 25.43
C ASP A 177 -5.62 12.26 23.90
N PRO A 178 -4.93 13.26 23.30
CA PRO A 178 -4.58 13.26 21.87
C PRO A 178 -3.84 12.01 21.42
N ILE A 179 -3.08 11.37 22.32
CA ILE A 179 -2.30 10.18 21.96
C ILE A 179 -3.16 9.01 21.46
N LEU A 180 -4.42 8.92 21.90
CA LEU A 180 -5.30 7.85 21.44
C LEU A 180 -5.65 8.00 19.95
N VAL A 181 -5.70 9.25 19.45
CA VAL A 181 -5.84 9.55 18.03
C VAL A 181 -4.51 9.39 17.30
N GLU A 182 -3.41 9.91 17.87
CA GLU A 182 -2.05 9.80 17.29
C GLU A 182 -1.59 8.34 17.12
N SER A 183 -1.96 7.46 18.06
CA SER A 183 -1.72 6.01 18.00
C SER A 183 -2.72 5.24 17.13
N GLY A 184 -3.73 5.93 16.59
CA GLY A 184 -4.73 5.36 15.70
C GLY A 184 -5.72 4.41 16.39
N LEU A 185 -5.89 4.50 17.71
CA LEU A 185 -6.88 3.73 18.47
C LEU A 185 -8.26 4.39 18.47
N VAL A 186 -8.31 5.73 18.40
CA VAL A 186 -9.53 6.54 18.42
C VAL A 186 -9.61 7.35 17.13
N ILE A 187 -10.83 7.52 16.62
CA ILE A 187 -11.15 8.46 15.55
C ILE A 187 -11.87 9.65 16.18
N GLU A 188 -11.48 10.85 15.76
CA GLU A 188 -12.16 12.09 16.07
C GLU A 188 -12.85 12.59 14.80
N SER A 189 -14.17 12.72 14.83
CA SER A 189 -14.96 13.26 13.72
C SER A 189 -14.81 14.77 13.63
N GLU A 190 -15.18 15.36 12.49
CA GLU A 190 -15.20 16.81 12.28
C GLU A 190 -16.03 17.58 13.32
N ASP A 191 -17.13 16.97 13.82
CA ASP A 191 -17.97 17.54 14.89
C ASP A 191 -17.35 17.41 16.31
N GLY A 192 -16.09 16.99 16.43
CA GLY A 192 -15.39 16.79 17.70
C GLY A 192 -15.76 15.52 18.48
N ARG A 193 -16.67 14.67 17.94
CA ARG A 193 -17.01 13.38 18.57
C ARG A 193 -15.87 12.38 18.42
N ARG A 194 -15.47 11.77 19.53
CA ARG A 194 -14.47 10.69 19.55
C ARG A 194 -15.15 9.32 19.61
N TYR A 195 -14.54 8.30 19.02
CA TYR A 195 -14.98 6.90 19.15
C TYR A 195 -13.86 5.93 18.79
N ASP A 196 -13.90 4.73 19.36
CA ASP A 196 -12.92 3.67 19.11
C ASP A 196 -12.86 3.34 17.63
N ARG A 197 -11.65 3.30 17.05
CA ARG A 197 -11.43 2.94 15.64
C ARG A 197 -11.90 1.53 15.34
N PHE A 198 -11.54 0.60 16.22
CA PHE A 198 -11.82 -0.82 16.06
C PHE A 198 -13.07 -1.19 16.85
N ARG A 199 -14.08 -1.72 16.14
CA ARG A 199 -15.35 -2.16 16.70
C ARG A 199 -15.80 -3.41 15.99
N GLU A 200 -16.34 -4.35 16.75
CA GLU A 200 -16.81 -5.65 16.30
C GLU A 200 -15.77 -6.46 15.51
N ARG A 201 -14.48 -6.34 15.89
CA ARG A 201 -13.35 -6.93 15.16
C ARG A 201 -12.53 -7.90 15.99
N ILE A 202 -12.15 -9.03 15.38
CA ILE A 202 -10.99 -9.81 15.80
C ILE A 202 -9.76 -8.96 15.56
N MET A 203 -8.96 -8.79 16.61
CA MET A 203 -7.79 -7.93 16.63
C MET A 203 -6.53 -8.75 16.39
N PHE A 204 -5.69 -8.29 15.45
CA PHE A 204 -4.40 -8.86 15.08
C PHE A 204 -3.32 -7.84 15.44
N PRO A 205 -2.61 -8.00 16.58
CA PRO A 205 -1.55 -7.08 16.96
C PRO A 205 -0.41 -7.11 15.93
N ILE A 206 0.12 -5.95 15.56
CA ILE A 206 1.23 -5.81 14.62
C ILE A 206 2.48 -5.45 15.40
N ARG A 207 3.53 -6.27 15.29
CA ARG A 207 4.81 -6.08 15.98
C ARG A 207 5.91 -5.71 15.02
N ASN A 208 6.82 -4.84 15.45
CA ASN A 208 8.05 -4.58 14.70
C ASN A 208 9.05 -5.75 14.85
N THR A 209 10.21 -5.64 14.18
CA THR A 209 11.29 -6.63 14.25
C THR A 209 11.90 -6.83 15.64
N ARG A 210 11.64 -5.92 16.59
CA ARG A 210 12.04 -6.03 18.01
C ARG A 210 10.93 -6.60 18.90
N GLY A 211 9.77 -6.95 18.33
CA GLY A 211 8.62 -7.50 19.04
C GLY A 211 7.73 -6.46 19.74
N ALA A 212 8.06 -5.17 19.64
CA ALA A 212 7.24 -4.11 20.22
C ALA A 212 5.96 -3.93 19.40
N LEU A 213 4.83 -3.77 20.10
CA LEU A 213 3.54 -3.51 19.49
C LEU A 213 3.52 -2.09 18.90
N ILE A 214 3.12 -2.00 17.64
CA ILE A 214 3.13 -0.74 16.88
C ILE A 214 1.78 -0.43 16.22
N GLY A 215 0.88 -1.40 16.15
CA GLY A 215 -0.47 -1.17 15.62
C GLY A 215 -1.32 -2.43 15.67
N PHE A 216 -2.48 -2.35 15.00
CA PHE A 216 -3.42 -3.46 14.91
C PHE A 216 -3.99 -3.59 13.50
N GLY A 217 -4.18 -4.84 13.07
CA GLY A 217 -5.18 -5.22 12.08
C GLY A 217 -6.47 -5.65 12.77
N GLY A 218 -7.60 -5.51 12.09
CA GLY A 218 -8.91 -5.79 12.65
C GLY A 218 -9.87 -6.38 11.62
N ARG A 219 -10.34 -7.60 11.85
CA ARG A 219 -11.30 -8.30 10.97
C ARG A 219 -12.70 -8.27 11.57
N ILE A 220 -13.68 -7.73 10.86
CA ILE A 220 -15.05 -7.66 11.38
C ILE A 220 -15.69 -9.04 11.52
N ILE A 221 -16.47 -9.24 12.57
CA ILE A 221 -17.35 -10.40 12.73
C ILE A 221 -18.77 -9.95 12.36
N GLY A 222 -19.43 -10.68 11.45
CA GLY A 222 -20.78 -10.36 11.00
C GLY A 222 -20.79 -9.39 9.80
N LYS A 223 -21.72 -8.43 9.82
CA LYS A 223 -21.95 -7.50 8.71
C LYS A 223 -21.27 -6.16 8.97
N GLY A 224 -20.63 -5.60 7.94
CA GLY A 224 -20.09 -4.26 7.96
C GLY A 224 -18.81 -4.14 7.13
N GLU A 225 -18.45 -2.90 6.81
CA GLU A 225 -17.30 -2.58 5.98
C GLU A 225 -16.34 -1.60 6.67
N PRO A 226 -15.03 -1.66 6.35
CA PRO A 226 -14.39 -2.68 5.51
C PRO A 226 -14.24 -4.02 6.27
N LYS A 227 -14.18 -5.15 5.54
CA LYS A 227 -13.98 -6.49 6.12
C LYS A 227 -12.72 -6.55 6.99
N TYR A 228 -11.67 -5.88 6.54
CA TYR A 228 -10.39 -5.72 7.22
C TYR A 228 -10.07 -4.24 7.40
N LEU A 229 -9.56 -3.87 8.57
CA LEU A 229 -9.18 -2.50 8.92
C LEU A 229 -7.83 -2.53 9.61
N ASN A 230 -6.87 -1.75 9.10
CA ASN A 230 -5.57 -1.56 9.77
C ASN A 230 -5.54 -0.23 10.51
N SER A 231 -4.65 -0.14 11.50
CA SER A 231 -4.17 1.14 12.03
C SER A 231 -3.79 2.10 10.88
N PRO A 232 -4.02 3.41 11.03
CA PRO A 232 -3.51 4.40 10.09
C PRO A 232 -1.98 4.50 10.19
N GLU A 233 -1.34 5.30 9.35
CA GLU A 233 0.07 5.67 9.58
C GLU A 233 0.20 6.40 10.93
N THR A 234 1.19 6.04 11.73
CA THR A 234 1.46 6.65 13.05
C THR A 234 2.97 6.86 13.23
N PRO A 235 3.42 7.59 14.27
CA PRO A 235 4.86 7.74 14.54
C PRO A 235 5.62 6.42 14.76
N VAL A 236 4.92 5.33 15.10
CA VAL A 236 5.51 4.01 15.38
C VAL A 236 5.17 2.94 14.33
N PHE A 237 4.27 3.22 13.39
CA PHE A 237 3.77 2.25 12.43
C PHE A 237 3.61 2.82 11.03
N SER A 238 4.21 2.14 10.05
CA SER A 238 4.04 2.42 8.64
C SER A 238 3.73 1.17 7.83
N LYS A 239 2.59 1.16 7.12
CA LYS A 239 2.13 -0.02 6.36
C LYS A 239 3.12 -0.39 5.26
N GLY A 240 3.70 0.62 4.61
CA GLY A 240 4.67 0.44 3.53
C GLY A 240 6.01 -0.14 3.99
N GLN A 241 6.23 -0.27 5.30
CA GLN A 241 7.47 -0.83 5.85
C GLN A 241 7.23 -2.11 6.62
N GLU A 242 6.10 -2.27 7.30
CA GLU A 242 5.89 -3.39 8.23
C GLU A 242 5.25 -4.62 7.57
N LEU A 243 5.61 -5.80 8.07
CA LEU A 243 5.10 -7.10 7.64
C LEU A 243 4.53 -7.83 8.85
N TYR A 244 3.27 -8.25 8.76
CA TYR A 244 2.63 -9.04 9.81
C TYR A 244 3.25 -10.44 9.89
N GLY A 245 3.41 -10.99 11.09
CA GLY A 245 3.96 -12.32 11.32
C GLY A 245 5.48 -12.40 11.27
N LEU A 246 6.18 -11.34 10.86
CA LEU A 246 7.64 -11.36 10.76
C LEU A 246 8.31 -11.60 12.12
N TRP A 247 7.77 -11.01 13.19
CA TRP A 247 8.25 -11.26 14.54
C TRP A 247 7.94 -12.69 14.98
N GLU A 248 6.68 -13.11 14.88
CA GLU A 248 6.20 -14.42 15.31
C GLU A 248 6.93 -15.57 14.58
N GLY A 249 7.14 -15.42 13.27
CA GLY A 249 7.75 -16.42 12.41
C GLY A 249 9.28 -16.42 12.36
N ARG A 250 9.97 -15.50 13.05
CA ARG A 250 11.44 -15.32 12.93
C ARG A 250 12.25 -16.60 13.15
N GLN A 251 11.83 -17.44 14.08
CA GLN A 251 12.51 -18.72 14.36
C GLN A 251 12.26 -19.73 13.24
N ALA A 252 11.01 -19.83 12.76
CA ALA A 252 10.66 -20.71 11.67
C ALA A 252 11.32 -20.29 10.35
N ILE A 253 11.40 -18.98 10.05
CA ILE A 253 12.12 -18.46 8.88
C ILE A 253 13.58 -18.91 8.91
N ARG A 254 14.26 -18.82 10.07
CA ARG A 254 15.66 -19.26 10.21
C ARG A 254 15.81 -20.78 10.08
N GLN A 255 14.87 -21.55 10.63
CA GLN A 255 14.90 -23.03 10.57
C GLN A 255 14.65 -23.56 9.15
N GLU A 256 13.69 -22.97 8.44
CA GLU A 256 13.33 -23.36 7.07
C GLU A 256 14.26 -22.74 6.02
N GLY A 257 15.02 -21.70 6.38
CA GLY A 257 15.89 -20.96 5.45
C GLY A 257 15.10 -20.28 4.33
N MET A 258 13.83 -19.94 4.57
CA MET A 258 12.97 -19.25 3.60
C MET A 258 11.84 -18.49 4.29
N VAL A 259 11.41 -17.39 3.68
CA VAL A 259 10.21 -16.65 4.08
C VAL A 259 9.13 -16.75 3.00
N ILE A 260 7.89 -17.00 3.42
CA ILE A 260 6.72 -17.07 2.54
C ILE A 260 5.91 -15.80 2.71
N VAL A 261 5.65 -15.07 1.63
CA VAL A 261 4.84 -13.84 1.65
C VAL A 261 3.45 -14.16 1.13
N VAL A 262 2.44 -13.95 1.96
CA VAL A 262 1.01 -14.16 1.66
C VAL A 262 0.23 -12.84 1.75
N GLU A 263 -1.03 -12.84 1.37
CA GLU A 263 -1.82 -11.60 1.27
C GLU A 263 -2.31 -11.07 2.62
N GLY A 264 -2.78 -11.96 3.52
CA GLY A 264 -3.49 -11.57 4.72
C GLY A 264 -2.91 -12.13 6.01
N TYR A 265 -3.20 -11.44 7.12
CA TYR A 265 -2.90 -11.91 8.47
C TYR A 265 -3.59 -13.23 8.81
N MET A 266 -4.76 -13.49 8.23
CA MET A 266 -5.46 -14.77 8.41
C MET A 266 -4.68 -15.93 7.80
N ASP A 267 -4.05 -15.73 6.65
CA ASP A 267 -3.27 -16.76 5.97
C ASP A 267 -2.02 -17.07 6.78
N VAL A 268 -1.34 -16.03 7.29
CA VAL A 268 -0.20 -16.19 8.20
C VAL A 268 -0.57 -17.01 9.44
N VAL A 269 -1.68 -16.67 10.10
CA VAL A 269 -2.11 -17.36 11.32
C VAL A 269 -2.59 -18.78 11.02
N GLY A 270 -3.29 -18.98 9.89
CA GLY A 270 -3.77 -20.27 9.42
C GLY A 270 -2.63 -21.22 9.06
N LEU A 271 -1.63 -20.75 8.30
CA LEU A 271 -0.42 -21.49 7.98
C LEU A 271 0.35 -21.86 9.25
N ALA A 272 0.52 -20.93 10.19
CA ALA A 272 1.19 -21.22 11.46
C ALA A 272 0.45 -22.28 12.29
N GLN A 273 -0.90 -22.26 12.30
CA GLN A 273 -1.72 -23.30 12.92
C GLN A 273 -1.48 -24.69 12.29
N LEU A 274 -1.10 -24.73 11.01
CA LEU A 274 -0.82 -25.96 10.25
C LEU A 274 0.67 -26.31 10.26
N GLY A 275 1.47 -25.68 11.11
CA GLY A 275 2.90 -25.96 11.27
C GLY A 275 3.82 -25.25 10.26
N ILE A 276 3.30 -24.32 9.48
CA ILE A 276 4.06 -23.49 8.53
C ILE A 276 4.25 -22.11 9.16
N GLY A 277 5.26 -22.00 10.04
CA GLY A 277 5.49 -20.80 10.85
C GLY A 277 6.28 -19.69 10.17
N ASN A 278 6.76 -19.89 8.95
CA ASN A 278 7.64 -18.96 8.22
C ASN A 278 6.90 -18.05 7.22
N ALA A 279 5.58 -17.89 7.41
CA ALA A 279 4.74 -17.00 6.61
C ALA A 279 4.67 -15.58 7.18
N VAL A 280 4.60 -14.59 6.31
CA VAL A 280 4.40 -13.16 6.62
C VAL A 280 3.42 -12.53 5.63
N ALA A 281 2.79 -11.41 5.99
CA ALA A 281 1.85 -10.73 5.10
C ALA A 281 2.06 -9.22 5.05
N THR A 282 1.73 -8.62 3.91
CA THR A 282 1.60 -7.16 3.81
C THR A 282 0.34 -6.68 4.51
N LEU A 283 0.29 -5.38 4.83
CA LEU A 283 -0.76 -4.82 5.68
C LEU A 283 -1.79 -4.04 4.85
N GLY A 284 -2.41 -4.73 3.90
CA GLY A 284 -3.41 -4.14 2.98
C GLY A 284 -2.78 -3.12 2.02
N THR A 285 -1.55 -3.37 1.61
CA THR A 285 -0.78 -2.59 0.63
C THR A 285 -0.06 -3.53 -0.31
N SER A 286 0.24 -3.07 -1.53
CA SER A 286 1.20 -3.74 -2.41
C SER A 286 2.56 -3.84 -1.72
N THR A 287 3.31 -4.90 -2.04
CA THR A 287 4.70 -5.07 -1.61
C THR A 287 5.54 -3.86 -2.04
N THR A 288 6.32 -3.31 -1.11
CA THR A 288 7.21 -2.17 -1.36
C THR A 288 8.68 -2.58 -1.37
N PRO A 289 9.60 -1.76 -1.90
CA PRO A 289 11.04 -2.00 -1.77
C PRO A 289 11.52 -2.12 -0.33
N ASP A 290 10.89 -1.44 0.63
CA ASP A 290 11.24 -1.54 2.04
C ASP A 290 10.80 -2.86 2.66
N HIS A 291 9.66 -3.43 2.22
CA HIS A 291 9.30 -4.80 2.56
C HIS A 291 10.34 -5.78 2.03
N VAL A 292 10.74 -5.65 0.76
CA VAL A 292 11.76 -6.51 0.15
C VAL A 292 13.08 -6.46 0.93
N LYS A 293 13.55 -5.26 1.29
CA LYS A 293 14.76 -5.11 2.13
C LYS A 293 14.61 -5.82 3.48
N LYS A 294 13.44 -5.77 4.12
CA LYS A 294 13.20 -6.50 5.38
C LYS A 294 13.16 -8.01 5.18
N LEU A 295 12.51 -8.49 4.12
CA LEU A 295 12.47 -9.91 3.77
C LEU A 295 13.88 -10.46 3.53
N LEU A 296 14.69 -9.76 2.72
CA LEU A 296 16.06 -10.15 2.38
C LEU A 296 17.06 -10.03 3.53
N ARG A 297 16.67 -9.38 4.64
CA ARG A 297 17.42 -9.42 5.91
C ARG A 297 17.04 -10.62 6.76
N ALA A 298 15.82 -11.15 6.60
CA ALA A 298 15.33 -12.30 7.33
C ALA A 298 15.75 -13.62 6.68
N SER A 299 15.83 -13.67 5.34
CA SER A 299 16.22 -14.84 4.56
C SER A 299 16.71 -14.41 3.17
N ASP A 300 17.68 -15.14 2.63
CA ASP A 300 18.12 -15.03 1.23
C ASP A 300 17.12 -15.65 0.24
N LYS A 301 16.27 -16.57 0.71
CA LYS A 301 15.16 -17.17 -0.05
C LYS A 301 13.81 -16.58 0.34
N VAL A 302 13.11 -16.01 -0.64
CA VAL A 302 11.77 -15.39 -0.51
C VAL A 302 10.82 -16.01 -1.52
N ILE A 303 9.65 -16.47 -1.07
CA ILE A 303 8.60 -17.00 -1.95
C ILE A 303 7.33 -16.18 -1.76
N PHE A 304 6.87 -15.49 -2.79
CA PHE A 304 5.56 -14.85 -2.81
C PHE A 304 4.51 -15.90 -3.19
N SER A 305 3.53 -16.13 -2.32
CA SER A 305 2.41 -17.05 -2.53
C SER A 305 1.12 -16.24 -2.48
N PHE A 306 0.70 -15.76 -3.65
CA PHE A 306 -0.55 -15.00 -3.82
C PHE A 306 -1.64 -15.89 -4.41
N ASP A 307 -2.88 -15.40 -4.39
CA ASP A 307 -4.02 -16.14 -4.91
C ASP A 307 -3.82 -16.46 -6.41
N GLY A 308 -4.32 -17.61 -6.87
CA GLY A 308 -4.16 -18.07 -8.25
C GLY A 308 -4.94 -17.29 -9.31
N ASP A 309 -5.64 -16.22 -8.92
CA ASP A 309 -6.53 -15.45 -9.78
C ASP A 309 -5.81 -14.26 -10.48
N LYS A 310 -6.57 -13.49 -11.27
CA LYS A 310 -6.05 -12.29 -11.95
C LYS A 310 -5.61 -11.19 -10.99
N ALA A 311 -6.19 -11.11 -9.79
CA ALA A 311 -5.81 -10.12 -8.79
C ALA A 311 -4.46 -10.50 -8.15
N GLY A 312 -4.30 -11.77 -7.76
CA GLY A 312 -3.06 -12.32 -7.23
C GLY A 312 -1.90 -12.25 -8.23
N ARG A 313 -2.14 -12.53 -9.53
CA ARG A 313 -1.10 -12.32 -10.56
C ARG A 313 -0.67 -10.86 -10.69
N ARG A 314 -1.60 -9.90 -10.63
CA ARG A 314 -1.25 -8.47 -10.61
C ARG A 314 -0.48 -8.07 -9.35
N ALA A 315 -0.81 -8.66 -8.20
CA ALA A 315 -0.05 -8.47 -6.97
C ALA A 315 1.37 -9.04 -7.09
N ALA A 316 1.51 -10.24 -7.69
CA ALA A 316 2.79 -10.86 -8.00
C ALA A 316 3.65 -9.96 -8.89
N TRP A 317 3.08 -9.39 -9.96
CA TRP A 317 3.79 -8.47 -10.85
C TRP A 317 4.31 -7.23 -10.12
N ARG A 318 3.47 -6.59 -9.28
CA ARG A 318 3.90 -5.45 -8.47
C ARG A 318 5.00 -5.82 -7.47
N ALA A 319 4.88 -6.99 -6.82
CA ALA A 319 5.90 -7.48 -5.91
C ALA A 319 7.22 -7.77 -6.63
N LEU A 320 7.17 -8.32 -7.85
CA LEU A 320 8.32 -8.52 -8.71
C LEU A 320 9.03 -7.20 -8.98
N GLN A 321 8.30 -6.17 -9.42
CA GLN A 321 8.87 -4.84 -9.67
C GLN A 321 9.56 -4.27 -8.44
N ALA A 322 8.93 -4.39 -7.25
CA ALA A 322 9.53 -3.96 -5.99
C ALA A 322 10.81 -4.74 -5.62
N CYS A 323 11.00 -5.95 -6.17
CA CYS A 323 12.19 -6.76 -5.92
C CYS A 323 13.38 -6.39 -6.82
N LEU A 324 13.15 -5.85 -8.02
CA LEU A 324 14.21 -5.62 -9.03
C LEU A 324 15.39 -4.80 -8.47
N PRO A 325 15.19 -3.69 -7.73
CA PRO A 325 16.30 -2.88 -7.20
C PRO A 325 17.13 -3.58 -6.11
N ALA A 326 16.63 -4.68 -5.55
CA ALA A 326 17.27 -5.41 -4.46
C ALA A 326 17.93 -6.72 -4.92
N LEU A 327 17.88 -7.03 -6.23
CA LEU A 327 18.47 -8.24 -6.79
C LEU A 327 20.00 -8.23 -6.68
N ARG A 328 20.53 -9.42 -6.36
CA ARG A 328 21.95 -9.74 -6.23
C ARG A 328 22.15 -11.25 -6.42
N ASP A 329 23.40 -11.69 -6.55
CA ASP A 329 23.71 -13.07 -6.99
C ASP A 329 23.47 -14.15 -5.92
N ASP A 330 23.36 -13.77 -4.65
CA ASP A 330 23.25 -14.66 -3.50
C ASP A 330 21.81 -14.82 -2.97
N ILE A 331 20.78 -14.33 -3.69
CA ILE A 331 19.39 -14.42 -3.25
C ILE A 331 18.49 -15.19 -4.23
N ALA A 332 17.43 -15.78 -3.70
CA ALA A 332 16.44 -16.53 -4.46
C ALA A 332 15.03 -16.00 -4.20
N ILE A 333 14.49 -15.26 -5.16
CA ILE A 333 13.10 -14.77 -5.13
C ILE A 333 12.25 -15.60 -6.09
N ARG A 334 11.12 -16.13 -5.60
CA ARG A 334 10.21 -16.99 -6.35
C ARG A 334 8.75 -16.59 -6.16
N PHE A 335 7.90 -17.00 -7.10
CA PHE A 335 6.46 -16.77 -7.13
C PHE A 335 5.73 -18.10 -7.24
N LEU A 336 4.94 -18.41 -6.23
CA LEU A 336 4.03 -19.54 -6.19
C LEU A 336 2.62 -19.06 -6.58
N PHE A 337 2.07 -19.68 -7.62
CA PHE A 337 0.68 -19.50 -8.02
C PHE A 337 -0.06 -20.80 -7.72
N LEU A 338 -1.02 -20.74 -6.79
CA LEU A 338 -1.86 -21.88 -6.43
C LEU A 338 -3.01 -22.04 -7.46
N PRO A 339 -3.74 -23.17 -7.45
CA PRO A 339 -4.99 -23.28 -8.19
C PRO A 339 -5.95 -22.12 -7.85
N ALA A 340 -6.76 -21.68 -8.82
CA ALA A 340 -7.55 -20.46 -8.73
C ALA A 340 -8.59 -20.47 -7.59
N GLU A 341 -9.00 -21.65 -7.15
CA GLU A 341 -9.92 -21.90 -6.05
C GLU A 341 -9.27 -21.82 -4.65
N HIS A 342 -7.93 -21.69 -4.58
CA HIS A 342 -7.18 -21.78 -3.33
C HIS A 342 -6.34 -20.54 -3.04
N ASP A 343 -6.50 -20.06 -1.80
CA ASP A 343 -5.49 -19.28 -1.07
C ASP A 343 -4.52 -20.25 -0.32
N PRO A 344 -3.40 -19.78 0.23
CA PRO A 344 -2.46 -20.65 0.94
C PRO A 344 -3.07 -21.41 2.13
N ASP A 345 -3.97 -20.78 2.87
CA ASP A 345 -4.62 -21.36 4.04
C ASP A 345 -5.58 -22.50 3.67
N SER A 346 -6.44 -22.29 2.67
CA SER A 346 -7.37 -23.29 2.13
C SER A 346 -6.63 -24.42 1.44
N TYR A 347 -5.57 -24.15 0.68
CA TYR A 347 -4.75 -25.19 0.05
C TYR A 347 -4.16 -26.16 1.08
N VAL A 348 -3.56 -25.61 2.15
CA VAL A 348 -2.93 -26.46 3.18
C VAL A 348 -3.98 -27.21 4.01
N ARG A 349 -5.17 -26.65 4.21
CA ARG A 349 -6.27 -27.37 4.87
C ARG A 349 -6.77 -28.55 4.04
N GLU A 350 -6.81 -28.41 2.72
CA GLU A 350 -7.33 -29.45 1.83
C GLU A 350 -6.28 -30.52 1.51
N PHE A 351 -5.06 -30.11 1.12
CA PHE A 351 -4.02 -31.02 0.63
C PHE A 351 -2.90 -31.31 1.66
N GLY A 352 -2.88 -30.57 2.77
CA GLY A 352 -1.88 -30.75 3.82
C GLY A 352 -0.57 -29.97 3.59
N GLY A 353 0.22 -29.86 4.66
CA GLY A 353 1.47 -29.08 4.64
C GLY A 353 2.58 -29.69 3.79
N GLU A 354 2.61 -31.01 3.60
CA GLU A 354 3.60 -31.66 2.72
C GLU A 354 3.37 -31.31 1.26
N ALA A 355 2.12 -31.39 0.78
CA ALA A 355 1.75 -30.97 -0.57
C ALA A 355 2.08 -29.48 -0.80
N PHE A 356 1.82 -28.62 0.18
CA PHE A 356 2.19 -27.21 0.07
C PHE A 356 3.71 -26.99 -0.02
N ARG A 357 4.51 -27.75 0.75
CA ARG A 357 5.99 -27.69 0.61
C ARG A 357 6.48 -28.16 -0.75
N GLU A 358 5.82 -29.15 -1.35
CA GLU A 358 6.10 -29.58 -2.71
C GLU A 358 5.80 -28.45 -3.73
N GLN A 359 4.65 -27.79 -3.58
CA GLN A 359 4.29 -26.62 -4.40
C GLN A 359 5.32 -25.48 -4.25
N LEU A 360 5.79 -25.18 -3.04
CA LEU A 360 6.86 -24.19 -2.81
C LEU A 360 8.15 -24.57 -3.56
N GLY A 361 8.46 -25.86 -3.70
CA GLY A 361 9.57 -26.36 -4.51
C GLY A 361 9.42 -26.08 -6.01
N GLN A 362 8.19 -26.04 -6.50
CA GLN A 362 7.83 -25.77 -7.90
C GLN A 362 7.61 -24.28 -8.21
N ALA A 363 7.64 -23.40 -7.20
CA ALA A 363 7.46 -21.97 -7.39
C ALA A 363 8.39 -21.39 -8.48
N ALA A 364 7.83 -20.57 -9.37
CA ALA A 364 8.52 -19.99 -10.50
C ALA A 364 9.63 -19.03 -10.04
N ALA A 365 10.81 -19.11 -10.62
CA ALA A 365 11.88 -18.14 -10.37
C ALA A 365 11.44 -16.74 -10.84
N LEU A 366 11.90 -15.70 -10.15
CA LEU A 366 11.62 -14.30 -10.53
C LEU A 366 11.98 -14.01 -11.98
N SER A 367 13.15 -14.48 -12.46
CA SER A 367 13.58 -14.29 -13.85
C SER A 367 12.60 -14.91 -14.84
N ARG A 368 12.14 -16.13 -14.56
CA ARG A 368 11.20 -16.83 -15.43
C ARG A 368 9.85 -16.13 -15.44
N PHE A 369 9.33 -15.76 -14.28
CA PHE A 369 8.07 -15.03 -14.18
C PHE A 369 8.15 -13.67 -14.89
N LEU A 370 9.25 -12.92 -14.73
CA LEU A 370 9.49 -11.65 -15.43
C LEU A 370 9.37 -11.80 -16.95
N LEU A 371 10.10 -12.77 -17.50
CA LEU A 371 10.17 -12.97 -18.94
C LEU A 371 8.87 -13.55 -19.51
N ASP A 372 8.22 -14.47 -18.78
CA ASP A 372 6.94 -15.05 -19.20
C ASP A 372 5.83 -13.99 -19.23
N GLU A 373 5.73 -13.13 -18.21
CA GLU A 373 4.74 -12.06 -18.17
C GLU A 373 4.94 -11.08 -19.34
N LEU A 374 6.18 -10.58 -19.53
CA LEU A 374 6.51 -9.68 -20.64
C LEU A 374 6.18 -10.32 -21.99
N SER A 375 6.57 -11.58 -22.19
CA SER A 375 6.28 -12.28 -23.45
C SER A 375 4.78 -12.45 -23.71
N SER A 376 3.98 -12.58 -22.67
CA SER A 376 2.53 -12.81 -22.79
C SER A 376 1.75 -11.59 -23.26
N HIS A 377 2.33 -10.38 -23.15
CA HIS A 377 1.71 -9.13 -23.56
C HIS A 377 1.85 -8.85 -25.07
N HIS A 378 2.75 -9.56 -25.77
CA HIS A 378 3.15 -9.21 -27.14
C HIS A 378 3.17 -10.42 -28.07
N ASN A 379 2.89 -10.21 -29.36
CA ASN A 379 3.07 -11.24 -30.38
C ASN A 379 4.55 -11.34 -30.80
N LEU A 380 5.30 -12.29 -30.24
CA LEU A 380 6.74 -12.42 -30.51
C LEU A 380 7.10 -12.96 -31.90
N ASP A 381 6.11 -13.46 -32.66
CA ASP A 381 6.33 -13.86 -34.05
C ASP A 381 6.51 -12.64 -34.98
N GLU A 382 5.99 -11.48 -34.58
CA GLU A 382 6.10 -10.22 -35.30
C GLU A 382 7.30 -9.37 -34.82
N ALA A 383 7.93 -8.64 -35.74
CA ALA A 383 9.06 -7.78 -35.40
C ALA A 383 8.62 -6.64 -34.45
N GLU A 384 7.43 -6.10 -34.69
CA GLU A 384 6.76 -5.07 -33.90
C GLU A 384 6.49 -5.55 -32.47
N GLY A 385 6.03 -6.80 -32.30
CA GLY A 385 5.78 -7.38 -30.99
C GLY A 385 7.08 -7.63 -30.21
N ARG A 386 8.14 -8.11 -30.87
CA ARG A 386 9.47 -8.23 -30.23
C ARG A 386 10.04 -6.87 -29.82
N ALA A 387 9.90 -5.85 -30.67
CA ALA A 387 10.33 -4.50 -30.35
C ALA A 387 9.55 -3.89 -29.18
N SER A 388 8.22 -4.11 -29.13
CA SER A 388 7.35 -3.65 -28.04
C SER A 388 7.66 -4.35 -26.71
N CYS A 389 7.90 -5.66 -26.75
CA CYS A 389 8.33 -6.44 -25.59
C CYS A 389 9.67 -5.93 -25.03
N LEU A 390 10.65 -5.68 -25.90
CA LEU A 390 11.93 -5.09 -25.47
C LEU A 390 11.75 -3.67 -24.91
N HIS A 391 10.86 -2.86 -25.49
CA HIS A 391 10.55 -1.52 -25.00
C HIS A 391 10.00 -1.56 -23.56
N GLU A 392 9.07 -2.47 -23.27
CA GLU A 392 8.53 -2.68 -21.93
C GLU A 392 9.56 -3.26 -20.95
N ALA A 393 10.45 -4.14 -21.42
CA ALA A 393 11.46 -4.78 -20.59
C ALA A 393 12.57 -3.82 -20.12
N LYS A 394 12.98 -2.87 -20.97
CA LYS A 394 14.13 -1.97 -20.71
C LYS A 394 14.05 -1.23 -19.35
N PRO A 395 12.94 -0.56 -18.98
CA PRO A 395 12.81 0.08 -17.66
C PRO A 395 12.92 -0.89 -16.48
N LEU A 396 12.48 -2.14 -16.64
CA LEU A 396 12.55 -3.16 -15.58
C LEU A 396 13.98 -3.68 -15.42
N LEU A 397 14.63 -4.03 -16.53
CA LEU A 397 16.02 -4.48 -16.54
C LEU A 397 16.97 -3.40 -16.00
N TYR A 398 16.70 -2.13 -16.31
CA TYR A 398 17.46 -0.98 -15.81
C TYR A 398 17.43 -0.85 -14.27
N GLN A 399 16.35 -1.29 -13.61
CA GLN A 399 16.26 -1.27 -12.15
C GLN A 399 17.15 -2.32 -11.48
N ILE A 400 17.56 -3.36 -12.21
CA ILE A 400 18.36 -4.45 -11.66
C ILE A 400 19.81 -3.96 -11.49
N PRO A 401 20.40 -4.08 -10.28
CA PRO A 401 21.81 -3.79 -10.07
C PRO A 401 22.72 -4.63 -10.98
N GLU A 402 23.90 -4.10 -11.31
CA GLU A 402 24.91 -4.88 -12.03
C GLU A 402 25.33 -6.11 -11.21
N CYS A 403 24.95 -7.30 -11.67
CA CYS A 403 25.21 -8.58 -11.03
C CYS A 403 25.15 -9.71 -12.07
N GLY A 404 25.68 -10.89 -11.74
CA GLY A 404 25.64 -12.05 -12.62
C GLY A 404 24.21 -12.46 -13.02
N LEU A 405 23.25 -12.35 -12.10
CA LEU A 405 21.83 -12.61 -12.36
C LEU A 405 21.27 -11.69 -13.45
N ARG A 406 21.58 -10.39 -13.41
CA ARG A 406 21.16 -9.44 -14.45
C ARG A 406 21.66 -9.86 -15.83
N THR A 407 22.94 -10.23 -15.94
CA THR A 407 23.53 -10.70 -17.20
C THR A 407 22.81 -11.93 -17.74
N GLN A 408 22.41 -12.89 -16.88
CA GLN A 408 21.64 -14.05 -17.33
C GLN A 408 20.24 -13.67 -17.82
N ILE A 409 19.53 -12.79 -17.09
CA ILE A 409 18.21 -12.31 -17.49
C ILE A 409 18.27 -11.56 -18.82
N GLU A 410 19.22 -10.64 -19.00
CA GLU A 410 19.41 -9.91 -20.25
C GLU A 410 19.72 -10.85 -21.42
N ARG A 411 20.50 -11.91 -21.19
CA ARG A 411 20.80 -12.93 -22.20
C ARG A 411 19.57 -13.76 -22.59
N GLU A 412 18.74 -14.14 -21.63
CA GLU A 412 17.48 -14.83 -21.91
C GLU A 412 16.50 -13.92 -22.65
N MET A 413 16.42 -12.64 -22.25
CA MET A 413 15.62 -11.64 -22.94
C MET A 413 16.08 -11.45 -24.39
N ALA A 414 17.39 -11.33 -24.64
CA ALA A 414 17.95 -11.23 -25.99
C ALA A 414 17.51 -12.41 -26.87
N ARG A 415 17.54 -13.63 -26.34
CA ARG A 415 17.05 -14.82 -27.08
C ARG A 415 15.56 -14.72 -27.38
N LEU A 416 14.74 -14.28 -26.43
CA LEU A 416 13.29 -14.15 -26.61
C LEU A 416 12.92 -13.16 -27.72
N VAL A 417 13.65 -12.03 -27.81
CA VAL A 417 13.42 -11.02 -28.87
C VAL A 417 14.31 -11.18 -30.10
N GLN A 418 15.02 -12.32 -30.22
CA GLN A 418 15.89 -12.66 -31.35
C GLN A 418 17.02 -11.64 -31.61
N LEU A 419 17.59 -11.08 -30.55
CA LEU A 419 18.78 -10.24 -30.59
C LEU A 419 20.02 -11.03 -30.20
N THR A 420 21.16 -10.64 -30.75
CA THR A 420 22.48 -11.03 -30.24
C THR A 420 22.74 -10.39 -28.86
N PRO A 421 23.60 -10.99 -28.01
CA PRO A 421 24.01 -10.37 -26.76
C PRO A 421 24.58 -8.95 -26.94
N GLU A 422 25.29 -8.72 -28.04
CA GLU A 422 25.89 -7.43 -28.38
C GLU A 422 24.83 -6.38 -28.72
N GLU A 423 23.80 -6.74 -29.51
CA GLU A 423 22.67 -5.86 -29.81
C GLU A 423 21.85 -5.53 -28.57
N MET A 424 21.62 -6.51 -27.68
CA MET A 424 20.94 -6.29 -26.40
C MET A 424 21.72 -5.32 -25.51
N ALA A 425 23.04 -5.52 -25.39
CA ALA A 425 23.91 -4.63 -24.63
C ALA A 425 23.90 -3.20 -25.19
N ALA A 426 23.94 -3.05 -26.52
CA ALA A 426 23.85 -1.74 -27.17
C ALA A 426 22.49 -1.05 -26.92
N ALA A 427 21.39 -1.82 -26.95
CA ALA A 427 20.06 -1.32 -26.68
C ALA A 427 19.90 -0.86 -25.22
N MET A 428 20.45 -1.61 -24.26
CA MET A 428 20.45 -1.25 -22.83
C MET A 428 21.37 -0.05 -22.53
N ALA A 429 22.53 0.04 -23.17
CA ALA A 429 23.43 1.18 -23.05
C ALA A 429 22.79 2.48 -23.56
N THR A 430 22.11 2.41 -24.71
CA THR A 430 21.36 3.54 -25.28
C THR A 430 20.26 4.00 -24.32
N PHE A 431 19.48 3.06 -23.77
CA PHE A 431 18.43 3.37 -22.79
C PHE A 431 19.01 3.99 -21.51
N THR A 432 20.12 3.45 -21.00
CA THR A 432 20.80 3.97 -19.82
C THR A 432 21.26 5.41 -20.01
N ALA A 433 21.85 5.74 -21.17
CA ALA A 433 22.25 7.10 -21.50
C ALA A 433 21.06 8.06 -21.55
N GLN A 434 19.92 7.62 -22.10
CA GLN A 434 18.68 8.40 -22.14
C GLN A 434 18.15 8.69 -20.72
N MET A 435 18.09 7.68 -19.85
CA MET A 435 17.63 7.85 -18.46
C MET A 435 18.55 8.77 -17.65
N GLN A 436 19.86 8.65 -17.81
CA GLN A 436 20.83 9.53 -17.14
C GLN A 436 20.69 10.98 -17.60
N ALA A 437 20.50 11.21 -18.90
CA ALA A 437 20.27 12.56 -19.44
C ALA A 437 18.97 13.18 -18.90
N GLN A 438 17.89 12.39 -18.81
CA GLN A 438 16.62 12.84 -18.23
C GLN A 438 16.75 13.17 -16.73
N ALA A 439 17.45 12.33 -15.96
CA ALA A 439 17.69 12.57 -14.54
C ALA A 439 18.51 13.85 -14.31
N ALA A 440 19.56 14.06 -15.11
CA ALA A 440 20.37 15.29 -15.05
C ALA A 440 19.56 16.53 -15.40
N ALA A 441 18.68 16.45 -16.41
CA ALA A 441 17.78 17.55 -16.77
C ALA A 441 16.80 17.88 -15.63
N ARG A 442 16.18 16.87 -15.01
CA ARG A 442 15.30 17.05 -13.84
C ARG A 442 16.02 17.72 -12.66
N GLN A 443 17.26 17.31 -12.39
CA GLN A 443 18.09 17.93 -11.34
C GLN A 443 18.47 19.37 -11.65
N ALA A 444 18.80 19.69 -12.91
CA ALA A 444 19.10 21.06 -13.34
C ALA A 444 17.88 21.99 -13.15
N VAL A 445 16.69 21.51 -13.50
CA VAL A 445 15.42 22.22 -13.29
C VAL A 445 15.14 22.42 -11.80
N ALA A 446 15.30 21.37 -10.98
CA ALA A 446 15.10 21.46 -9.52
C ALA A 446 16.10 22.39 -8.81
N ALA A 447 17.30 22.53 -9.36
CA ALA A 447 18.34 23.44 -8.85
C ALA A 447 18.17 24.90 -9.32
N GLY A 448 17.13 25.22 -10.11
CA GLY A 448 16.90 26.57 -10.63
C GLY A 448 17.91 27.01 -11.70
N ALA A 449 18.63 26.07 -12.32
CA ALA A 449 19.52 26.37 -13.43
C ALA A 449 18.68 26.45 -14.72
N ALA A 450 18.60 27.64 -15.33
CA ALA A 450 18.02 27.80 -16.65
C ALA A 450 18.80 26.90 -17.65
N PRO A 451 18.13 26.14 -18.52
CA PRO A 451 18.82 25.38 -19.56
C PRO A 451 19.54 26.37 -20.48
N ALA A 452 20.86 26.26 -20.56
CA ALA A 452 21.64 27.02 -21.54
C ALA A 452 21.18 26.59 -22.94
N PRO A 453 20.87 27.52 -23.86
CA PRO A 453 20.51 27.15 -25.22
C PRO A 453 21.70 26.45 -25.87
N ALA A 454 21.46 25.24 -26.40
CA ALA A 454 22.44 24.50 -27.18
C ALA A 454 22.90 25.39 -28.35
N ALA A 455 24.17 25.79 -28.33
CA ALA A 455 24.77 26.52 -29.43
C ALA A 455 24.83 25.61 -30.66
N ALA A 456 23.91 25.83 -31.60
CA ALA A 456 24.00 25.28 -32.94
C ALA A 456 25.24 25.87 -33.62
N SER A 457 26.35 25.11 -33.64
CA SER A 457 27.53 25.45 -34.41
C SER A 457 27.26 25.22 -35.90
N GLY A 458 26.69 26.24 -36.56
CA GLY A 458 26.63 26.33 -38.01
C GLY A 458 28.00 26.67 -38.58
N ALA A 459 28.78 25.65 -38.95
CA ALA A 459 29.93 25.82 -39.83
C ALA A 459 29.48 25.56 -41.28
N ARG A 460 29.35 26.64 -42.06
CA ARG A 460 29.23 26.58 -43.53
C ARG A 460 30.62 26.83 -44.14
N PRO A 461 31.11 26.00 -45.07
CA PRO A 461 32.24 26.38 -45.91
C PRO A 461 31.77 27.20 -47.13
N ALA A 462 32.64 28.11 -47.55
CA ALA A 462 32.48 29.01 -48.68
C ALA A 462 32.96 28.39 -49.99
N ALA A 463 32.22 28.63 -51.09
CA ALA A 463 32.65 28.69 -52.50
C ALA A 463 31.38 28.90 -53.35
N ALA A 464 31.34 29.56 -54.50
CA ALA A 464 32.14 30.56 -55.19
C ALA A 464 31.21 31.15 -56.28
N ALA A 465 31.50 32.37 -56.72
CA ALA A 465 30.69 33.16 -57.64
C ALA A 465 30.58 32.58 -59.07
N GLY A 466 29.46 32.88 -59.74
CA GLY A 466 29.26 32.72 -61.18
C GLY A 466 27.98 33.44 -61.63
N ALA A 467 28.10 34.33 -62.61
CA ALA A 467 27.15 35.39 -62.97
C ALA A 467 25.97 34.97 -63.89
N ALA A 468 24.96 35.85 -63.88
CA ALA A 468 23.67 35.98 -64.62
C ALA A 468 23.72 35.84 -66.18
N PRO A 469 22.64 36.11 -66.99
CA PRO A 469 21.21 36.43 -66.69
C PRO A 469 20.11 35.81 -67.63
N ALA A 470 18.84 36.03 -67.25
CA ALA A 470 17.61 36.36 -68.02
C ALA A 470 16.88 35.38 -68.99
N GLY A 471 15.52 35.42 -68.91
CA GLY A 471 14.53 34.94 -69.90
C GLY A 471 13.42 34.08 -69.27
N GLU A 472 12.29 34.64 -68.81
CA GLU A 472 11.00 34.81 -69.50
C GLU A 472 9.96 33.66 -69.32
N ALA A 473 8.84 34.05 -68.69
CA ALA A 473 7.42 33.75 -69.00
C ALA A 473 6.77 32.35 -68.83
N ALA A 474 5.68 32.37 -68.04
CA ALA A 474 4.30 31.90 -68.31
C ALA A 474 3.75 30.58 -67.70
N GLY A 475 2.60 30.74 -67.02
CA GLY A 475 1.52 29.75 -66.75
C GLY A 475 1.75 28.83 -65.55
N GLY A 476 0.84 28.57 -64.62
CA GLY A 476 -0.57 28.90 -64.44
C GLY A 476 -1.17 27.95 -63.39
N ASP A 477 -2.32 28.34 -62.86
CA ASP A 477 -3.37 27.54 -62.22
C ASP A 477 -3.40 27.35 -60.70
N ASP A 478 -4.49 27.87 -60.14
CA ASP A 478 -4.99 27.78 -58.78
C ASP A 478 -5.87 26.53 -58.66
N GLY A 479 -5.72 25.73 -57.60
CA GLY A 479 -6.56 24.55 -57.40
C GLY A 479 -6.46 23.96 -56.00
N ALA A 480 -7.34 24.42 -55.11
CA ALA A 480 -7.60 23.80 -53.81
C ALA A 480 -8.37 22.46 -53.98
N PRO A 481 -8.11 21.43 -53.15
CA PRO A 481 -8.86 20.18 -53.19
C PRO A 481 -10.17 20.23 -52.35
N PRO A 482 -11.16 19.37 -52.66
CA PRO A 482 -12.56 19.57 -52.27
C PRO A 482 -12.99 18.91 -50.95
N ASP A 483 -14.05 19.52 -50.43
CA ASP A 483 -14.91 19.20 -49.30
C ASP A 483 -15.87 18.02 -49.61
N TRP A 484 -16.07 17.11 -48.65
CA TRP A 484 -17.11 16.08 -48.67
C TRP A 484 -17.83 16.03 -47.32
N GLY A 485 -18.93 16.76 -47.22
CA GLY A 485 -19.92 16.64 -46.14
C GLY A 485 -20.80 15.39 -46.27
N TYR A 486 -21.16 14.82 -45.12
CA TYR A 486 -22.24 13.84 -44.98
C TYR A 486 -22.96 14.05 -43.65
N GLU A 487 -24.28 14.28 -43.71
CA GLU A 487 -25.20 14.42 -42.57
C GLU A 487 -25.86 13.08 -42.18
N PRO A 488 -26.41 12.95 -40.96
CA PRO A 488 -26.79 11.68 -40.34
C PRO A 488 -28.26 11.29 -40.58
N MET A 489 -28.55 9.98 -40.62
CA MET A 489 -29.91 9.44 -40.52
C MET A 489 -30.04 8.49 -39.34
N GLY A 490 -31.16 8.64 -38.63
CA GLY A 490 -31.46 8.04 -37.35
C GLY A 490 -32.24 6.73 -37.39
N ASP A 491 -32.68 6.42 -36.17
CA ASP A 491 -33.32 5.25 -35.59
C ASP A 491 -34.59 4.78 -36.32
N ASP A 492 -34.85 3.46 -36.25
CA ASP A 492 -36.16 2.88 -35.88
C ASP A 492 -36.12 1.34 -35.88
N GLU A 493 -36.20 0.74 -34.68
CA GLU A 493 -36.66 -0.64 -34.45
C GLU A 493 -38.19 -0.76 -34.65
N PRO A 494 -38.72 -1.97 -34.87
CA PRO A 494 -39.76 -2.39 -33.94
C PRO A 494 -39.77 -3.88 -33.53
N ASP A 495 -40.43 -4.04 -32.38
CA ASP A 495 -40.68 -5.19 -31.51
C ASP A 495 -41.32 -6.48 -32.09
N LEU A 496 -40.92 -7.57 -31.42
CA LEU A 496 -41.61 -8.79 -30.97
C LEU A 496 -43.16 -8.89 -31.14
N TYR A 497 -43.66 -10.05 -31.65
CA TYR A 497 -44.45 -11.07 -30.90
C TYR A 497 -45.11 -12.15 -31.82
N ALA A 498 -44.97 -13.42 -31.39
CA ALA A 498 -45.89 -14.57 -31.41
C ALA A 498 -46.76 -14.94 -32.63
N MET A 499 -46.62 -16.21 -33.08
CA MET A 499 -47.64 -17.22 -33.40
C MET A 499 -46.88 -18.46 -33.94
N GLY A 500 -46.86 -19.65 -33.33
CA GLY A 500 -47.98 -20.53 -33.04
C GLY A 500 -48.04 -21.64 -34.10
N ILE A 501 -47.91 -22.92 -33.67
CA ILE A 501 -48.34 -24.20 -34.29
C ILE A 501 -47.24 -25.30 -34.26
N GLU A 502 -47.47 -26.29 -33.39
CA GLU A 502 -46.96 -27.69 -33.42
C GLU A 502 -47.78 -28.54 -34.43
N PRO A 503 -47.44 -29.81 -34.83
CA PRO A 503 -46.85 -30.87 -33.98
C PRO A 503 -45.92 -31.93 -34.66
N ALA A 504 -45.31 -32.81 -33.84
CA ALA A 504 -45.47 -34.28 -33.88
C ALA A 504 -44.22 -35.12 -33.51
N GLY A 505 -44.44 -36.09 -32.60
CA GLY A 505 -43.70 -37.36 -32.43
C GLY A 505 -42.45 -37.29 -31.55
N GLU A 506 -42.15 -38.19 -30.62
CA GLU A 506 -42.73 -39.49 -30.24
C GLU A 506 -41.95 -40.00 -29.01
N SER A 507 -42.64 -40.49 -27.96
CA SER A 507 -42.23 -41.63 -27.08
C SER A 507 -40.93 -41.48 -26.23
N VAL A 508 -40.74 -41.93 -24.98
CA VAL A 508 -41.28 -42.98 -24.09
C VAL A 508 -40.89 -42.59 -22.65
N ALA A 509 -41.76 -42.87 -21.67
CA ALA A 509 -41.40 -43.13 -20.26
C ALA A 509 -42.10 -44.46 -19.85
N PRO A 510 -42.08 -45.02 -18.62
CA PRO A 510 -41.37 -44.75 -17.33
C PRO A 510 -40.86 -46.13 -16.75
N PRO A 511 -41.00 -46.59 -15.45
CA PRO A 511 -41.35 -46.03 -14.12
C PRO A 511 -40.32 -46.41 -13.01
N TRP A 512 -40.39 -46.00 -11.73
CA TRP A 512 -41.34 -46.28 -10.61
C TRP A 512 -41.06 -45.24 -9.49
N GLY A 513 -42.01 -44.55 -8.85
CA GLY A 513 -43.03 -44.95 -7.85
C GLY A 513 -42.80 -44.05 -6.61
N GLY A 514 -43.71 -43.42 -5.88
CA GLY A 514 -45.16 -43.54 -5.67
C GLY A 514 -45.38 -43.61 -4.15
N GLU A 515 -45.91 -42.54 -3.51
CA GLU A 515 -46.95 -42.57 -2.45
C GLU A 515 -47.16 -41.19 -1.76
N GLU A 516 -48.43 -40.72 -1.88
CA GLU A 516 -49.33 -40.06 -0.89
C GLU A 516 -48.88 -38.81 -0.09
N GLY A 517 -49.68 -37.75 0.16
CA GLY A 517 -51.10 -37.44 -0.08
C GLY A 517 -51.60 -36.39 0.95
N GLY A 518 -52.34 -35.36 0.50
CA GLY A 518 -53.13 -34.39 1.31
C GLY A 518 -52.49 -33.00 1.51
N GLY A 519 -53.14 -31.85 1.41
CA GLY A 519 -54.53 -31.45 1.14
C GLY A 519 -54.67 -29.93 1.43
N TRP A 520 -55.10 -29.16 0.41
CA TRP A 520 -55.74 -27.83 0.38
C TRP A 520 -55.81 -26.92 1.64
N LYS A 521 -55.42 -25.62 1.52
CA LYS A 521 -56.33 -24.44 1.40
C LYS A 521 -55.62 -23.07 1.52
N SER A 522 -56.31 -22.08 0.95
CA SER A 522 -55.96 -20.70 0.64
C SER A 522 -56.16 -19.65 1.75
N LYS A 523 -55.44 -18.52 1.59
CA LYS A 523 -55.80 -17.09 1.84
C LYS A 523 -56.30 -16.62 3.23
N GLY A 524 -55.68 -15.53 3.68
CA GLY A 524 -56.19 -14.50 4.61
C GLY A 524 -55.05 -13.51 4.93
N ASP A 525 -54.96 -12.36 4.26
CA ASP A 525 -55.54 -11.04 4.62
C ASP A 525 -55.12 -10.50 6.00
N TRP A 526 -54.41 -9.36 6.01
CA TRP A 526 -54.47 -8.38 7.11
C TRP A 526 -54.29 -6.94 6.60
N LYS A 527 -55.21 -6.06 7.02
CA LYS A 527 -55.33 -4.62 6.76
C LYS A 527 -54.96 -3.79 8.02
N PRO A 528 -54.85 -2.44 7.94
CA PRO A 528 -53.92 -1.65 8.76
C PRO A 528 -54.54 -0.69 9.81
N LYS A 529 -53.62 -0.01 10.54
CA LYS A 529 -53.65 1.31 11.23
C LYS A 529 -54.08 1.44 12.71
N GLY A 530 -53.24 2.21 13.43
CA GLY A 530 -53.56 3.10 14.56
C GLY A 530 -52.32 3.99 14.84
N GLU A 531 -52.28 5.25 14.40
CA GLU A 531 -52.68 6.50 15.08
C GLU A 531 -51.92 6.82 16.38
N TRP A 532 -51.20 7.96 16.39
CA TRP A 532 -50.78 8.68 17.60
C TRP A 532 -50.94 10.20 17.38
N LYS A 533 -51.55 10.88 18.36
CA LYS A 533 -51.85 12.32 18.39
C LYS A 533 -50.89 13.10 19.34
N PRO A 534 -50.81 14.45 19.23
CA PRO A 534 -49.71 15.26 19.76
C PRO A 534 -50.07 16.18 20.94
N LYS A 535 -49.06 16.62 21.72
CA LYS A 535 -48.79 18.04 22.10
C LYS A 535 -47.65 18.21 23.12
N GLY A 536 -46.87 19.28 22.95
CA GLY A 536 -45.99 19.87 23.96
C GLY A 536 -45.13 21.00 23.39
N GLU A 537 -45.64 22.24 23.46
CA GLU A 537 -45.00 23.47 23.00
C GLU A 537 -43.75 23.86 23.82
N TRP A 538 -42.72 24.39 23.17
CA TRP A 538 -41.79 25.35 23.77
C TRP A 538 -41.52 26.51 22.80
N LYS A 539 -41.85 27.72 23.25
CA LYS A 539 -41.69 29.00 22.55
C LYS A 539 -40.32 29.64 22.89
N GLY A 540 -39.57 29.99 21.85
CA GLY A 540 -39.21 31.39 21.58
C GLY A 540 -37.89 31.98 22.10
N LYS A 541 -37.25 32.72 21.17
CA LYS A 541 -36.26 33.82 21.27
C LYS A 541 -34.78 33.39 21.33
N GLY A 542 -33.88 33.92 20.49
CA GLY A 542 -34.00 34.99 19.50
C GLY A 542 -32.77 35.07 18.59
N LYS A 543 -32.97 35.73 17.44
CA LYS A 543 -31.94 36.14 16.48
C LYS A 543 -30.93 37.07 17.16
N GLY A 544 -29.65 36.88 16.88
CA GLY A 544 -28.58 37.82 17.19
C GLY A 544 -27.56 37.81 16.05
N ASP A 545 -27.38 38.98 15.44
CA ASP A 545 -26.53 39.27 14.29
C ASP A 545 -25.06 38.90 14.49
N TRP A 546 -24.48 38.22 13.50
CA TRP A 546 -23.03 38.07 13.38
C TRP A 546 -22.44 39.34 12.76
N LYS A 547 -22.07 40.31 13.61
CA LYS A 547 -21.08 41.34 13.29
C LYS A 547 -19.73 40.94 13.88
N GLY A 548 -18.72 41.03 13.03
CA GLY A 548 -17.39 40.46 13.23
C GLY A 548 -16.66 40.91 14.49
N ARG A 549 -15.78 40.04 14.95
CA ARG A 549 -14.66 40.37 15.80
C ARG A 549 -13.39 39.94 15.06
N ARG A 550 -12.70 40.94 14.51
CA ARG A 550 -11.25 40.85 14.26
C ARG A 550 -10.60 40.94 15.64
N ASP A 551 -9.94 39.87 16.04
CA ASP A 551 -9.08 39.90 17.21
C ASP A 551 -7.70 40.41 16.74
N ASP A 552 -7.47 41.70 16.96
CA ASP A 552 -6.18 42.36 16.81
C ASP A 552 -5.39 42.14 18.13
N GLY A 553 -4.43 41.22 18.12
CA GLY A 553 -3.52 40.98 19.25
C GLY A 553 -2.25 40.21 18.82
N PRO A 554 -1.05 40.55 19.31
CA PRO A 554 0.20 39.95 18.85
C PRO A 554 0.42 38.63 19.58
N GLY A 555 -0.11 37.55 19.01
CA GLY A 555 -0.03 36.21 19.59
C GLY A 555 -0.80 35.20 18.78
N GLY A 556 -0.54 35.13 17.47
CA GLY A 556 -1.16 34.18 16.56
C GLY A 556 -0.65 32.77 16.82
N TYR A 557 -1.53 31.92 17.34
CA TYR A 557 -1.34 30.47 17.37
C TYR A 557 -1.41 29.97 15.91
N GLU A 558 -0.28 29.72 15.26
CA GLU A 558 -0.23 29.02 13.96
C GLU A 558 -0.48 27.51 14.17
N GLY A 559 -1.73 27.16 14.49
CA GLY A 559 -2.20 25.80 14.29
C GLY A 559 -2.34 25.56 12.78
N LYS A 560 -1.66 24.55 12.23
CA LYS A 560 -1.88 24.12 10.84
C LYS A 560 -3.36 23.80 10.65
N ARG A 561 -4.08 24.60 9.87
CA ARG A 561 -5.40 24.22 9.34
C ARG A 561 -5.21 22.94 8.54
N VAL A 562 -5.75 21.83 9.05
CA VAL A 562 -5.67 20.53 8.37
C VAL A 562 -6.73 20.53 7.28
N MET A 563 -6.28 20.51 6.02
CA MET A 563 -7.14 20.35 4.86
C MET A 563 -7.83 18.98 4.88
N PRO A 564 -9.14 18.87 4.59
CA PRO A 564 -9.78 17.57 4.42
C PRO A 564 -9.12 16.76 3.30
N SER A 565 -9.16 15.43 3.43
CA SER A 565 -8.32 14.53 2.63
C SER A 565 -8.63 14.57 1.12
N LEU A 566 -9.89 14.83 0.73
CA LEU A 566 -10.27 14.95 -0.69
C LEU A 566 -9.75 16.25 -1.31
N ALA A 567 -9.97 17.38 -0.63
CA ALA A 567 -9.47 18.69 -1.07
C ALA A 567 -7.95 18.66 -1.26
N ARG A 568 -7.22 18.10 -0.29
CA ARG A 568 -5.77 17.92 -0.37
C ARG A 568 -5.36 17.07 -1.58
N ARG A 569 -6.07 15.97 -1.84
CA ARG A 569 -5.79 15.08 -2.97
C ARG A 569 -6.00 15.79 -4.32
N LEU A 570 -7.10 16.51 -4.47
CA LEU A 570 -7.41 17.27 -5.69
C LEU A 570 -6.44 18.42 -5.92
N LEU A 571 -6.04 19.13 -4.86
CA LEU A 571 -4.99 20.15 -4.96
C LEU A 571 -3.67 19.54 -5.42
N CYS A 572 -3.22 18.43 -4.82
CA CYS A 572 -2.02 17.74 -5.26
C CYS A 572 -2.11 17.28 -6.72
N LEU A 573 -3.24 16.71 -7.13
CA LEU A 573 -3.48 16.26 -8.50
C LEU A 573 -3.37 17.40 -9.51
N LEU A 574 -3.99 18.56 -9.24
CA LEU A 574 -3.92 19.74 -10.10
C LEU A 574 -2.52 20.38 -10.15
N LEU A 575 -1.76 20.27 -9.07
CA LEU A 575 -0.40 20.81 -9.02
C LEU A 575 0.61 19.90 -9.72
N ALA A 576 0.37 18.58 -9.72
CA ALA A 576 1.16 17.61 -10.47
C ALA A 576 0.80 17.61 -11.96
N HIS A 577 -0.49 17.79 -12.28
CA HIS A 577 -1.06 17.73 -13.62
C HIS A 577 -1.84 19.00 -13.95
N PRO A 578 -1.15 20.14 -14.19
CA PRO A 578 -1.77 21.44 -14.45
C PRO A 578 -2.60 21.48 -15.75
N GLU A 579 -2.35 20.57 -16.70
CA GLU A 579 -3.11 20.39 -17.95
C GLU A 579 -4.58 20.03 -17.71
N LEU A 580 -4.91 19.46 -16.55
CA LEU A 580 -6.30 19.17 -16.18
C LEU A 580 -7.16 20.44 -16.09
N VAL A 581 -6.56 21.60 -15.81
CA VAL A 581 -7.28 22.88 -15.74
C VAL A 581 -7.75 23.33 -17.13
N ASP A 582 -7.05 22.94 -18.19
CA ASP A 582 -7.30 23.38 -19.56
C ASP A 582 -8.55 22.71 -20.16
N SER A 583 -8.88 21.50 -19.71
CA SER A 583 -10.08 20.76 -20.12
C SER A 583 -11.34 21.10 -19.31
N MET A 584 -11.23 21.97 -18.29
CA MET A 584 -12.35 22.25 -17.37
C MET A 584 -13.41 23.20 -17.92
N GLY A 585 -14.65 22.72 -18.01
CA GLY A 585 -15.83 23.55 -18.28
C GLY A 585 -16.53 24.08 -17.02
N ASP A 586 -17.50 24.98 -17.21
CA ASP A 586 -18.29 25.60 -16.12
C ASP A 586 -19.08 24.57 -15.29
N GLN A 587 -19.53 23.48 -15.94
CA GLN A 587 -20.28 22.40 -15.29
C GLN A 587 -19.44 21.65 -14.24
N GLN A 588 -18.14 21.48 -14.46
CA GLN A 588 -17.25 20.80 -13.50
C GLN A 588 -16.92 21.70 -12.30
N LEU A 589 -16.82 23.01 -12.52
CA LEU A 589 -16.68 24.00 -11.44
C LEU A 589 -17.92 24.03 -10.54
N GLU A 590 -19.11 23.92 -11.14
CA GLU A 590 -20.36 23.83 -10.40
C GLU A 590 -20.40 22.55 -9.54
N VAL A 591 -19.94 21.40 -10.04
CA VAL A 591 -19.84 20.16 -9.23
C VAL A 591 -18.92 20.35 -8.01
N ILE A 592 -17.79 21.03 -8.18
CA ILE A 592 -16.85 21.31 -7.09
C ILE A 592 -17.48 22.19 -6.00
N ASP A 593 -18.33 23.16 -6.38
CA ASP A 593 -19.04 24.04 -5.46
C ASP A 593 -20.00 23.30 -4.52
N HIS A 594 -20.50 22.14 -4.94
CA HIS A 594 -21.37 21.30 -4.13
C HIS A 594 -20.59 20.44 -3.11
N GLY A 595 -19.27 20.33 -3.25
CA GLY A 595 -18.42 19.54 -2.37
C GLY A 595 -18.03 20.29 -1.08
N PRO A 596 -18.15 19.66 0.10
CA PRO A 596 -17.75 20.30 1.35
C PRO A 596 -16.25 20.56 1.35
N HIS A 597 -15.85 21.78 1.77
CA HIS A 597 -14.45 22.19 1.93
C HIS A 597 -13.59 22.17 0.66
N LEU A 598 -14.18 22.24 -0.53
CA LEU A 598 -13.45 22.30 -1.82
C LEU A 598 -13.17 23.72 -2.33
N GLY A 599 -13.47 24.76 -1.54
CA GLY A 599 -13.25 26.16 -1.94
C GLY A 599 -11.84 26.44 -2.43
N LEU A 600 -10.82 25.89 -1.77
CA LEU A 600 -9.42 26.06 -2.17
C LEU A 600 -9.06 25.37 -3.49
N VAL A 601 -9.75 24.26 -3.83
CA VAL A 601 -9.58 23.59 -5.14
C VAL A 601 -10.11 24.50 -6.25
N ARG A 602 -11.28 25.10 -6.04
CA ARG A 602 -11.83 26.09 -6.96
C ARG A 602 -10.94 27.32 -7.08
N ASP A 603 -10.48 27.86 -5.97
CA ASP A 603 -9.61 29.05 -5.96
C ASP A 603 -8.32 28.78 -6.74
N LEU A 604 -7.75 27.57 -6.60
CA LEU A 604 -6.59 27.14 -7.39
C LEU A 604 -6.89 27.09 -8.89
N ILE A 605 -8.01 26.49 -9.29
CA ILE A 605 -8.42 26.39 -10.70
C ILE A 605 -8.63 27.79 -11.29
N MET A 606 -9.33 28.67 -10.58
CA MET A 606 -9.58 30.04 -11.00
C MET A 606 -8.29 30.86 -11.10
N LEU A 607 -7.38 30.68 -10.15
CA LEU A 607 -6.07 31.32 -10.18
C LEU A 607 -5.24 30.82 -11.37
N ALA A 608 -5.21 29.51 -11.62
CA ALA A 608 -4.49 28.91 -12.75
C ALA A 608 -5.06 29.35 -14.11
N LYS A 609 -6.38 29.47 -14.23
CA LYS A 609 -7.06 29.98 -15.44
C LYS A 609 -6.79 31.48 -15.67
N SER A 610 -6.86 32.30 -14.63
CA SER A 610 -6.72 33.75 -14.75
C SER A 610 -5.27 34.22 -14.91
N SER A 611 -4.32 33.55 -14.24
CA SER A 611 -2.89 33.88 -14.31
C SER A 611 -2.14 33.17 -15.43
N GLY A 612 -2.68 32.08 -15.97
CA GLY A 612 -1.96 31.19 -16.89
C GLY A 612 -0.83 30.39 -16.21
N ALA A 613 -0.69 30.46 -14.89
CA ALA A 613 0.34 29.72 -14.17
C ALA A 613 0.07 28.20 -14.22
N ARG A 614 1.13 27.42 -14.44
CA ARG A 614 1.08 25.95 -14.58
C ARG A 614 2.04 25.21 -13.64
N HIS A 615 2.68 25.90 -12.69
CA HIS A 615 3.51 25.26 -11.68
C HIS A 615 3.38 25.98 -10.34
N VAL A 616 3.62 25.23 -9.25
CA VAL A 616 3.44 25.71 -7.86
C VAL A 616 4.13 27.05 -7.61
N GLY A 617 5.35 27.25 -8.12
CA GLY A 617 6.08 28.51 -7.98
C GLY A 617 5.35 29.72 -8.57
N ALA A 618 4.88 29.63 -9.82
CA ALA A 618 4.15 30.71 -10.49
C ALA A 618 2.76 30.91 -9.87
N LEU A 619 2.10 29.84 -9.42
CA LEU A 619 0.83 29.93 -8.70
C LEU A 619 0.99 30.64 -7.34
N MET A 620 2.11 30.43 -6.66
CA MET A 620 2.42 31.15 -5.41
C MET A 620 2.77 32.62 -5.64
N GLU A 621 3.41 32.96 -6.77
CA GLU A 621 3.67 34.36 -7.14
C GLU A 621 2.37 35.09 -7.56
N ALA A 622 1.44 34.37 -8.18
CA ALA A 622 0.14 34.90 -8.57
C ALA A 622 -0.88 34.98 -7.42
N ALA A 623 -0.71 34.17 -6.37
CA ALA A 623 -1.60 34.17 -5.19
C ALA A 623 -1.23 35.28 -4.21
N ASP A 624 -2.24 35.91 -3.61
CA ASP A 624 -2.03 36.88 -2.51
C ASP A 624 -1.33 36.20 -1.33
N SER A 625 -0.27 36.80 -0.80
CA SER A 625 0.58 36.22 0.25
C SER A 625 -0.16 35.92 1.57
N ASP A 626 -1.29 36.59 1.80
CA ASP A 626 -2.12 36.43 2.99
C ASP A 626 -3.35 35.53 2.74
N SER A 627 -3.49 34.95 1.54
CA SER A 627 -4.61 34.07 1.20
C SER A 627 -4.46 32.67 1.80
N ASP A 628 -5.59 32.05 2.15
CA ASP A 628 -5.63 30.65 2.58
C ASP A 628 -5.07 29.69 1.51
N LEU A 629 -5.21 30.05 0.22
CA LEU A 629 -4.64 29.33 -0.91
C LEU A 629 -3.11 29.38 -0.91
N TYR A 630 -2.52 30.55 -0.67
CA TYR A 630 -1.06 30.69 -0.59
C TYR A 630 -0.46 29.83 0.53
N VAL A 631 -1.10 29.82 1.70
CA VAL A 631 -0.70 28.98 2.85
C VAL A 631 -0.80 27.48 2.49
N ALA A 632 -1.87 27.07 1.81
CA ALA A 632 -2.04 25.70 1.35
C ALA A 632 -0.96 25.29 0.33
N LEU A 633 -0.70 26.12 -0.68
CA LEU A 633 0.33 25.88 -1.70
C LEU A 633 1.73 25.73 -1.08
N LYS A 634 2.08 26.60 -0.13
CA LYS A 634 3.34 26.53 0.62
C LYS A 634 3.50 25.21 1.38
N GLY A 635 2.40 24.69 1.95
CA GLY A 635 2.38 23.42 2.67
C GLY A 635 2.48 22.19 1.78
N LEU A 636 2.00 22.27 0.53
CA LEU A 636 1.95 21.16 -0.43
C LEU A 636 3.20 21.01 -1.29
N ARG A 637 4.12 21.99 -1.26
CA ARG A 637 5.35 21.98 -2.07
C ARG A 637 6.19 20.70 -1.89
N ALA A 638 6.27 20.17 -0.68
CA ALA A 638 7.01 18.94 -0.40
C ALA A 638 6.28 17.68 -0.91
N ASP A 639 4.94 17.70 -0.92
CA ASP A 639 4.11 16.58 -1.35
C ASP A 639 4.10 16.44 -2.88
N VAL A 640 4.05 17.56 -3.61
CA VAL A 640 4.08 17.59 -5.08
C VAL A 640 5.42 17.08 -5.63
N LEU A 641 6.53 17.39 -4.97
CA LEU A 641 7.86 16.88 -5.33
C LEU A 641 8.06 15.38 -5.05
N ALA A 642 7.18 14.79 -4.24
CA ALA A 642 7.24 13.39 -3.82
C ALA A 642 6.21 12.50 -4.56
N GLN A 643 5.32 13.07 -5.37
CA GLN A 643 4.39 12.30 -6.19
C GLN A 643 5.07 11.80 -7.46
N GLU A 644 4.86 10.51 -7.78
CA GLU A 644 5.22 9.91 -9.07
C GLU A 644 4.12 10.20 -10.10
N ASP A 645 4.50 10.33 -11.38
CA ASP A 645 3.56 10.59 -12.48
C ASP A 645 2.45 9.50 -12.51
N LEU A 646 1.19 9.94 -12.41
CA LEU A 646 0.04 9.05 -12.52
C LEU A 646 -0.13 8.61 -13.98
N PRO A 647 -0.42 7.32 -14.27
CA PRO A 647 -0.59 6.83 -15.63
C PRO A 647 -1.78 7.48 -16.38
N ASP A 648 -2.84 7.87 -15.65
CA ASP A 648 -4.04 8.50 -16.20
C ASP A 648 -4.67 9.48 -15.19
N PRO A 649 -4.17 10.73 -15.13
CA PRO A 649 -4.66 11.74 -14.19
C PRO A 649 -6.06 12.25 -14.51
N GLN A 650 -6.50 12.15 -15.78
CA GLN A 650 -7.82 12.60 -16.22
C GLN A 650 -8.91 11.67 -15.66
N THR A 651 -8.69 10.36 -15.72
CA THR A 651 -9.63 9.38 -15.15
C THR A 651 -9.79 9.55 -13.64
N GLU A 652 -8.70 9.76 -12.90
CA GLU A 652 -8.74 10.01 -11.44
C GLU A 652 -9.47 11.31 -11.10
N TRP A 653 -9.29 12.36 -11.89
CA TRP A 653 -10.01 13.61 -11.76
C TRP A 653 -11.52 13.43 -11.98
N ASP A 654 -11.89 12.74 -13.05
CA ASP A 654 -13.28 12.51 -13.41
C ASP A 654 -13.98 11.60 -12.39
N ASP A 655 -13.29 10.60 -11.84
CA ASP A 655 -13.80 9.76 -10.76
C ASP A 655 -14.07 10.54 -9.47
N ALA A 656 -13.16 11.47 -9.13
CA ALA A 656 -13.36 12.32 -7.97
C ALA A 656 -14.56 13.27 -8.14
N LEU A 657 -14.73 13.87 -9.33
CA LEU A 657 -15.89 14.71 -9.64
C LEU A 657 -17.19 13.91 -9.61
N ARG A 658 -17.21 12.72 -10.21
CA ARG A 658 -18.36 11.79 -10.16
C ARG A 658 -18.74 11.48 -8.71
N ARG A 659 -17.76 11.30 -7.82
CA ARG A 659 -18.02 11.02 -6.40
C ARG A 659 -18.60 12.23 -5.66
N ILE A 660 -18.07 13.42 -5.92
CA ILE A 660 -18.60 14.68 -5.36
C ILE A 660 -20.06 14.89 -5.79
N GLU A 661 -20.34 14.70 -7.08
CA GLU A 661 -21.70 14.81 -7.62
C GLU A 661 -22.65 13.78 -6.99
N PHE A 662 -22.20 12.53 -6.85
CA PHE A 662 -22.98 11.48 -6.21
C PHE A 662 -23.36 11.82 -4.76
N ASP A 663 -22.41 12.33 -3.97
CA ASP A 663 -22.67 12.71 -2.58
C ASP A 663 -23.60 13.94 -2.50
N ALA A 664 -23.43 14.92 -3.39
CA ALA A 664 -24.29 16.10 -3.48
C ALA A 664 -25.76 15.72 -3.80
N VAL A 665 -25.97 14.89 -4.83
CA VAL A 665 -27.29 14.38 -5.22
C VAL A 665 -27.96 13.65 -4.06
N ARG A 666 -27.22 12.81 -3.33
CA ARG A 666 -27.76 12.10 -2.16
C ARG A 666 -28.18 13.03 -1.03
N VAL A 667 -27.41 14.07 -0.77
CA VAL A 667 -27.73 15.07 0.26
C VAL A 667 -28.97 15.87 -0.13
N GLU A 668 -29.09 16.29 -1.40
CA GLU A 668 -30.27 17.01 -1.90
C GLU A 668 -31.54 16.14 -1.85
N MET A 669 -31.47 14.88 -2.29
CA MET A 669 -32.57 13.93 -2.18
C MET A 669 -33.00 13.69 -0.71
N ALA A 670 -32.03 13.58 0.20
CA ALA A 670 -32.33 13.42 1.63
C ALA A 670 -33.04 14.66 2.21
N LYS A 671 -32.65 15.87 1.80
CA LYS A 671 -33.32 17.13 2.19
C LYS A 671 -34.74 17.19 1.65
N LEU A 672 -34.97 16.85 0.38
CA LEU A 672 -36.31 16.81 -0.24
C LEU A 672 -37.22 15.77 0.42
N ALA A 673 -36.67 14.61 0.76
CA ALA A 673 -37.40 13.58 1.50
C ALA A 673 -37.80 14.05 2.91
N GLN A 674 -36.94 14.83 3.58
CA GLN A 674 -37.20 15.39 4.91
C GLN A 674 -38.20 16.56 4.90
N SER A 675 -38.21 17.39 3.85
CA SER A 675 -39.14 18.51 3.72
C SER A 675 -40.56 18.09 3.34
N GLY A 676 -40.76 16.81 2.98
CA GLY A 676 -42.03 16.28 2.48
C GLY A 676 -42.23 16.68 1.03
N VAL A 677 -42.12 15.70 0.12
CA VAL A 677 -42.29 15.90 -1.33
C VAL A 677 -43.79 16.08 -1.65
N SER A 678 -44.37 17.21 -1.24
CA SER A 678 -45.81 17.46 -1.28
C SER A 678 -46.29 18.26 -2.49
N ASP A 679 -45.40 19.01 -3.15
CA ASP A 679 -45.68 19.79 -4.34
C ASP A 679 -45.10 19.13 -5.62
N ASP A 680 -45.72 19.40 -6.76
CA ASP A 680 -45.37 18.78 -8.04
C ASP A 680 -43.93 19.12 -8.49
N VAL A 681 -43.41 20.30 -8.10
CA VAL A 681 -42.05 20.74 -8.42
C VAL A 681 -41.01 19.92 -7.66
N SER A 682 -41.19 19.76 -6.34
CA SER A 682 -40.34 18.89 -5.51
C SER A 682 -40.37 17.44 -5.99
N ARG A 683 -41.52 16.97 -6.50
CA ARG A 683 -41.67 15.61 -7.02
C ARG A 683 -40.91 15.40 -8.33
N GLN A 684 -41.01 16.36 -9.25
CA GLN A 684 -40.22 16.34 -10.49
C GLN A 684 -38.73 16.39 -10.19
N ARG A 685 -38.30 17.29 -9.30
CA ARG A 685 -36.89 17.39 -8.88
C ARG A 685 -36.35 16.11 -8.25
N TYR A 686 -37.14 15.45 -7.41
CA TYR A 686 -36.75 14.17 -6.81
C TYR A 686 -36.60 13.04 -7.86
N LEU A 687 -37.47 13.00 -8.87
CA LEU A 687 -37.39 12.04 -9.98
C LEU A 687 -36.14 12.28 -10.84
N GLU A 688 -35.83 13.54 -11.16
CA GLU A 688 -34.61 13.94 -11.88
C GLU A 688 -33.35 13.49 -11.13
N LEU A 689 -33.26 13.80 -9.84
CA LEU A 689 -32.14 13.39 -8.99
C LEU A 689 -32.02 11.87 -8.88
N SER A 690 -33.15 11.16 -8.81
CA SER A 690 -33.16 9.69 -8.79
C SER A 690 -32.67 9.08 -10.12
N ALA A 691 -33.04 9.67 -11.26
CA ALA A 691 -32.53 9.27 -12.56
C ALA A 691 -31.02 9.52 -12.66
N ARG A 692 -30.55 10.70 -12.23
CA ARG A 692 -29.13 11.05 -12.20
C ARG A 692 -28.31 10.12 -11.31
N LEU A 693 -28.84 9.76 -10.14
CA LEU A 693 -28.20 8.80 -9.24
C LEU A 693 -28.06 7.40 -9.87
N THR A 694 -29.01 7.00 -10.71
CA THR A 694 -28.96 5.71 -11.42
C THR A 694 -27.86 5.70 -12.47
N VAL A 695 -27.70 6.80 -13.23
CA VAL A 695 -26.60 6.97 -14.19
C VAL A 695 -25.25 6.95 -13.49
N LEU A 696 -25.09 7.67 -12.37
CA LEU A 696 -23.85 7.68 -11.60
C LEU A 696 -23.49 6.30 -11.03
N LYS A 697 -24.48 5.50 -10.61
CA LYS A 697 -24.26 4.11 -10.16
C LYS A 697 -23.87 3.16 -11.28
N ALA A 698 -24.46 3.32 -12.47
CA ALA A 698 -24.11 2.52 -13.65
C ALA A 698 -22.65 2.75 -14.09
N ALA A 699 -22.12 3.94 -13.83
CA ALA A 699 -20.71 4.29 -14.05
C ALA A 699 -19.73 3.72 -12.99
N GLY A 700 -20.18 2.80 -12.13
CA GLY A 700 -19.29 2.07 -11.20
C GLY A 700 -19.22 2.64 -9.77
N LEU A 701 -19.94 3.72 -9.46
CA LEU A 701 -20.01 4.26 -8.10
C LEU A 701 -21.00 3.47 -7.25
N ARG A 702 -20.55 2.99 -6.07
CA ARG A 702 -21.42 2.31 -5.09
C ARG A 702 -21.65 3.16 -3.84
#